data_AF-A0AA35V797-F1
#
_entry.id   AF-A0AA35V797-F1
#
_cell.length_a   1.000
_cell.length_b   1.000
_cell.length_c   1.000
_cell.angle_alpha   90.00
_cell.angle_beta   90.00
_cell.angle_gamma   90.00
#
_symmetry.space_group_name_H-M   'P 1'
#
loop_
_entity.id
_entity.type
_entity.pdbx_description
1 polymer ?
#
loop_
_entity_poly.entity_id
_entity_poly.type
_entity_poly.pdbx_seq_one_letter_code
_entity_poly.pdbx_strand_id
1 'polypeptide(L)'
;MVRDIYKGQELIDVVFSWSLADVLNRNLYNGKVTEIPKTFSSVSDYTKSFFYPLLEEIHADLLSKILEVNRSPTAEIVSVKKSKGLLYTIMLKRHQGSYVPVVGDLITLTDVRPKSVDDLKKPNKSFLIAFVQDCILMKKSECQLLVLSSKPINQQEDEDTYSGNDVKHFAVHLTSLTTYIGISQALHANLKGDTLKMIESVLRVDYSVEVNCAECSVDTTRDMNLEKMREALKSFQLNSSQEAAVLSCIATRECSHQKTLRLIWGPPGTGKTNTIGWLLFMLLRMKCRTLTCAPTNIAVVGVTKRVLSLVKDSLLYGTYGLGDIVLFGGERMKIDDCKDLSNVFLEFRVKILADSLREWKDISEWMISFLEDPQEKYHLCSTEKQHVMPFQQFVVKEFSFYGNRLISCIESLYMHMPTSVISAEAAKQMNVLVHSLKVLEELMTQTVICEDLNRLYDSSTGVIVSLDRCIMSCLEILVYLRSTLCFPKFEKDYKIKKFCLANACLVFSTASSSINLSYGTKPLEFLVIDEAAQLKECESLIPLQLRGLKHVILVGDERQLPATVQSKISEEAGFGRSLFERLVSLGHKKHLLNVQYRMHPSISQFPNREFYDKQIFDGVNVKSNGYGKRFLQGSIYGSYSFINVSSGREEFDKSHSMRNIMEAAIVAEIISNLYKESVSRKQRVSVGCISPYKAQVNAILDKLGNKYMDSEDYFSVNVRSVDGFQGSEEDVIIISTVRCNGRGSVGFLSDHRRTNVALTRARYCLWILGNGSTLMNSGSIWKYIVVNAKDRGRFYNASEDKNLAQAAMFALVELRQFNNLFNKDSFLFNGVKWQVRFNDKFLETIAGFRDSICKEVVTLLVQLLSGWQKDGNHKVNIPGTCMHNLESYNVTQDLCLIWAVDFVVENSLCIQVIKIWDVLPATKIEQLAKILVEKVYGNYTVNMMNRCMEKHVDGKLMLPITWPMNSDSDISWSFKNHLDATRATSVWNSRYKRMKGT
;
A
#
# COMPACT_ATOMS: atom_id res chain seq x y z
N MET A 1 -13.19 13.95 -46.69
CA MET A 1 -13.87 14.19 -45.39
C MET A 1 -13.58 13.03 -44.42
N VAL A 2 -12.32 12.84 -44.02
CA VAL A 2 -11.93 12.00 -42.86
C VAL A 2 -10.72 12.70 -42.22
N ARG A 3 -10.98 13.78 -41.48
CA ARG A 3 -10.05 14.45 -40.57
C ARG A 3 -10.70 14.37 -39.20
N ASP A 4 -9.91 14.05 -38.18
CA ASP A 4 -10.23 13.96 -36.74
C ASP A 4 -10.36 12.55 -36.15
N ILE A 5 -9.31 11.72 -36.25
CA ILE A 5 -9.10 10.62 -35.30
C ILE A 5 -7.57 10.43 -34.98
N TYR A 6 -7.22 10.63 -33.69
CA TYR A 6 -6.00 10.26 -32.92
C TYR A 6 -4.71 11.12 -32.95
N LYS A 7 -4.68 12.21 -32.16
CA LYS A 7 -3.46 12.94 -31.73
C LYS A 7 -2.52 12.16 -30.77
N GLY A 8 -2.77 10.87 -30.51
CA GLY A 8 -1.86 9.98 -29.79
C GLY A 8 -0.88 9.24 -30.70
N GLN A 9 -1.10 9.28 -32.01
CA GLN A 9 -0.32 8.51 -32.98
C GLN A 9 1.12 9.03 -33.12
N GLU A 10 1.33 10.35 -33.04
CA GLU A 10 2.68 10.95 -33.08
C GLU A 10 3.61 10.43 -31.98
N LEU A 11 3.10 10.23 -30.75
CA LEU A 11 3.89 9.68 -29.66
C LEU A 11 4.27 8.21 -29.93
N ILE A 12 3.30 7.43 -30.41
CA ILE A 12 3.50 6.02 -30.74
C ILE A 12 4.50 5.89 -31.89
N ASP A 13 4.43 6.77 -32.88
CA ASP A 13 5.36 6.81 -34.02
C ASP A 13 6.80 7.09 -33.56
N VAL A 14 7.00 8.00 -32.59
CA VAL A 14 8.32 8.24 -31.98
C VAL A 14 8.81 6.99 -31.25
N VAL A 15 7.98 6.35 -30.43
CA VAL A 15 8.36 5.11 -29.72
C VAL A 15 8.69 3.99 -30.71
N PHE A 16 7.93 3.87 -31.80
CA PHE A 16 8.15 2.88 -32.86
C PHE A 16 9.40 3.17 -33.71
N SER A 17 9.87 4.41 -33.73
CA SER A 17 11.12 4.79 -34.41
C SER A 17 12.37 4.29 -33.69
N TRP A 18 12.29 4.02 -32.38
CA TRP A 18 13.44 3.56 -31.60
C TRP A 18 13.86 2.15 -31.99
N SER A 19 15.13 1.99 -32.34
CA SER A 19 15.77 0.69 -32.44
C SER A 19 16.06 0.12 -31.04
N LEU A 20 16.35 -1.17 -30.94
CA LEU A 20 16.80 -1.76 -29.68
C LEU A 20 18.08 -1.08 -29.15
N ALA A 21 18.97 -0.64 -30.04
CA ALA A 21 20.16 0.11 -29.65
C ALA A 21 19.81 1.48 -29.04
N ASP A 22 18.82 2.17 -29.60
CA ASP A 22 18.32 3.44 -29.05
C ASP A 22 17.71 3.24 -27.68
N VAL A 23 16.87 2.21 -27.50
CA VAL A 23 16.26 1.92 -26.20
C VAL A 23 17.33 1.58 -25.15
N LEU A 24 18.38 0.83 -25.52
CA LEU A 24 19.49 0.50 -24.62
C LEU A 24 20.45 1.67 -24.34
N ASN A 25 20.37 2.76 -25.11
CA ASN A 25 21.22 3.93 -24.94
C ASN A 25 20.70 4.85 -23.82
N ARG A 26 21.32 4.76 -22.64
CA ARG A 26 21.01 5.62 -21.47
C ARG A 26 21.17 7.12 -21.70
N ASN A 27 21.84 7.53 -22.78
CA ASN A 27 22.12 8.92 -23.10
C ASN A 27 21.31 9.45 -24.29
N LEU A 28 20.27 8.74 -24.76
CA LEU A 28 19.52 9.09 -25.98
C LEU A 28 18.96 10.53 -25.98
N TYR A 29 18.52 11.00 -24.82
CA TYR A 29 18.00 12.36 -24.62
C TYR A 29 18.89 13.25 -23.75
N ASN A 30 20.12 12.82 -23.45
CA ASN A 30 21.06 13.67 -22.73
C ASN A 30 21.34 14.96 -23.53
N GLY A 31 21.26 16.11 -22.87
CA GLY A 31 21.37 17.43 -23.51
C GLY A 31 20.15 17.92 -24.30
N LYS A 32 19.11 17.10 -24.50
CA LYS A 32 17.83 17.52 -25.10
C LYS A 32 16.79 17.92 -24.05
N VAL A 33 16.85 17.29 -22.88
CA VAL A 33 16.00 17.61 -21.74
C VAL A 33 16.50 18.89 -21.09
N THR A 34 15.62 19.88 -20.95
CA THR A 34 15.89 21.15 -20.28
C THR A 34 15.11 21.25 -18.97
N GLU A 35 15.60 22.05 -18.02
CA GLU A 35 14.90 22.29 -16.76
C GLU A 35 13.54 22.93 -17.01
N ILE A 36 12.50 22.40 -16.36
CA ILE A 36 11.12 22.87 -16.50
C ILE A 36 10.93 24.15 -15.68
N PRO A 37 10.66 25.30 -16.33
CA PRO A 37 10.50 26.59 -15.64
C PRO A 37 9.38 26.58 -14.60
N LYS A 38 9.45 27.46 -13.59
CA LYS A 38 8.32 27.72 -12.67
C LYS A 38 7.29 28.69 -13.24
N THR A 39 7.69 29.52 -14.19
CA THR A 39 6.85 30.54 -14.83
C THR A 39 6.96 30.39 -16.34
N PHE A 40 5.86 30.62 -17.05
CA PHE A 40 5.78 30.39 -18.49
C PHE A 40 5.25 31.65 -19.19
N SER A 41 5.83 32.00 -20.35
CA SER A 41 5.43 33.20 -21.09
C SER A 41 4.15 33.00 -21.90
N SER A 42 3.85 31.76 -22.27
CA SER A 42 2.64 31.37 -22.96
C SER A 42 2.23 29.93 -22.65
N VAL A 43 0.99 29.57 -22.99
CA VAL A 43 0.52 28.17 -22.94
C VAL A 43 1.33 27.27 -23.87
N SER A 44 1.82 27.80 -25.00
CA SER A 44 2.67 27.03 -25.91
C SER A 44 4.04 26.73 -25.31
N ASP A 45 4.65 27.68 -24.60
CA ASP A 45 5.94 27.43 -23.94
C ASP A 45 5.78 26.44 -22.80
N TYR A 46 4.66 26.55 -22.07
CA TYR A 46 4.27 25.59 -21.05
C TYR A 46 4.22 24.18 -21.61
N THR A 47 3.43 23.92 -22.66
CA THR A 47 3.29 22.56 -23.18
C THR A 47 4.58 22.01 -23.82
N LYS A 48 5.36 22.86 -24.50
CA LYS A 48 6.66 22.48 -25.07
C LYS A 48 7.69 22.06 -24.02
N SER A 49 7.66 22.68 -22.84
CA SER A 49 8.63 22.40 -21.76
C SER A 49 8.55 20.96 -21.24
N PHE A 50 7.40 20.28 -21.39
CA PHE A 50 7.22 18.90 -20.94
C PHE A 50 7.48 17.84 -22.02
N PHE A 51 7.72 18.24 -23.27
CA PHE A 51 7.80 17.30 -24.40
C PHE A 51 9.00 16.34 -24.30
N TYR A 52 10.23 16.87 -24.21
CA TYR A 52 11.44 16.03 -24.07
C TYR A 52 11.50 15.26 -22.74
N PRO A 53 11.18 15.87 -21.57
CA PRO A 53 11.09 15.12 -20.32
C PRO A 53 10.13 13.92 -20.37
N LEU A 54 8.99 14.07 -21.08
CA LEU A 54 8.03 12.98 -21.28
C LEU A 54 8.61 11.85 -22.13
N LEU A 55 9.29 12.17 -23.24
CA LEU A 55 9.93 11.15 -24.10
C LEU A 55 11.03 10.40 -23.37
N GLU A 56 11.87 11.10 -22.61
CA GLU A 56 12.92 10.52 -21.79
C GLU A 56 12.34 9.63 -20.67
N GLU A 57 11.22 10.02 -20.06
CA GLU A 57 10.54 9.17 -19.07
C GLU A 57 10.02 7.86 -19.70
N ILE A 58 9.39 7.93 -20.87
CA ILE A 58 8.93 6.73 -21.61
C ILE A 58 10.11 5.85 -21.98
N HIS A 59 11.21 6.46 -22.44
CA HIS A 59 12.44 5.75 -22.79
C HIS A 59 13.04 5.03 -21.57
N ALA A 60 13.15 5.70 -20.43
CA ALA A 60 13.69 5.11 -19.20
C ALA A 60 12.80 3.97 -18.65
N ASP A 61 11.47 4.13 -18.70
CA ASP A 61 10.54 3.06 -18.33
C ASP A 61 10.70 1.85 -19.27
N LEU A 62 10.74 2.08 -20.59
CA LEU A 62 10.95 1.02 -21.57
C LEU A 62 12.32 0.32 -21.38
N LEU A 63 13.39 1.08 -21.17
CA LEU A 63 14.73 0.56 -20.88
C LEU A 63 14.71 -0.34 -19.65
N SER A 64 14.09 0.11 -18.55
CA SER A 64 13.97 -0.68 -17.32
C SER A 64 13.28 -2.02 -17.60
N LYS A 65 12.19 -2.02 -18.38
CA LYS A 65 11.43 -3.24 -18.72
C LYS A 65 12.18 -4.17 -19.67
N ILE A 66 12.96 -3.63 -20.60
CA ILE A 66 13.81 -4.45 -21.47
C ILE A 66 14.92 -5.12 -20.65
N LEU A 67 15.58 -4.38 -19.75
CA LEU A 67 16.64 -4.96 -18.90
C LEU A 67 16.11 -6.09 -17.99
N GLU A 68 14.83 -6.04 -17.61
CA GLU A 68 14.15 -7.07 -16.82
C GLU A 68 13.21 -7.99 -17.64
N VAL A 69 13.41 -8.08 -18.96
CA VAL A 69 12.48 -8.79 -19.87
C VAL A 69 12.23 -10.25 -19.50
N ASN A 70 13.19 -10.88 -18.82
CA ASN A 70 13.08 -12.27 -18.35
C ASN A 70 12.05 -12.48 -17.23
N ARG A 71 11.66 -11.39 -16.54
CA ARG A 71 10.61 -11.36 -15.51
C ARG A 71 9.28 -10.84 -16.05
N SER A 72 9.25 -10.35 -17.29
CA SER A 72 8.05 -9.77 -17.87
C SER A 72 6.97 -10.83 -18.10
N PRO A 73 5.69 -10.49 -17.89
CA PRO A 73 4.58 -11.37 -18.24
C PRO A 73 4.61 -11.72 -19.74
N THR A 74 4.45 -13.00 -20.05
CA THR A 74 4.46 -13.53 -21.41
C THR A 74 3.20 -14.35 -21.69
N ALA A 75 2.71 -14.29 -22.93
CA ALA A 75 1.64 -15.16 -23.43
C ALA A 75 2.04 -15.80 -24.77
N GLU A 76 1.59 -17.03 -25.01
CA GLU A 76 1.82 -17.74 -26.27
C GLU A 76 0.84 -17.23 -27.33
N ILE A 77 1.36 -16.97 -28.54
CA ILE A 77 0.59 -16.53 -29.70
C ILE A 77 0.07 -17.75 -30.44
N VAL A 78 -1.25 -17.82 -30.60
CA VAL A 78 -1.95 -18.90 -31.31
C VAL A 78 -2.01 -18.62 -32.80
N SER A 79 -2.33 -17.38 -33.19
CA SER A 79 -2.37 -16.97 -34.59
C SER A 79 -2.20 -15.46 -34.74
N VAL A 80 -1.70 -15.04 -35.90
CA VAL A 80 -1.56 -13.62 -36.29
C VAL A 80 -2.21 -13.44 -37.66
N LYS A 81 -3.23 -12.58 -37.74
CA LYS A 81 -3.92 -12.25 -39.00
C LYS A 81 -3.72 -10.78 -39.32
N LYS A 82 -3.27 -10.46 -40.53
CA LYS A 82 -3.12 -9.07 -40.98
C LYS A 82 -4.50 -8.48 -41.27
N SER A 83 -4.81 -7.32 -40.70
CA SER A 83 -6.09 -6.63 -40.94
C SER A 83 -5.93 -5.56 -42.03
N LYS A 84 -5.11 -4.52 -41.77
CA LYS A 84 -4.86 -3.42 -42.73
C LYS A 84 -3.55 -2.69 -42.41
N GLY A 85 -2.67 -2.51 -43.40
CA GLY A 85 -1.40 -1.83 -43.19
C GLY A 85 -0.54 -2.55 -42.14
N LEU A 86 -0.24 -1.86 -41.04
CA LEU A 86 0.47 -2.41 -39.86
C LEU A 86 -0.45 -2.87 -38.73
N LEU A 87 -1.77 -2.98 -38.97
CA LEU A 87 -2.73 -3.52 -38.03
C LEU A 87 -2.85 -5.03 -38.17
N TYR A 88 -2.78 -5.73 -37.04
CA TYR A 88 -2.86 -7.17 -36.95
C TYR A 88 -3.84 -7.59 -35.84
N THR A 89 -4.57 -8.67 -36.09
CA THR A 89 -5.32 -9.40 -35.08
C THR A 89 -4.44 -10.54 -34.55
N ILE A 90 -4.15 -10.54 -33.25
CA ILE A 90 -3.34 -11.58 -32.59
C ILE A 90 -4.20 -12.36 -31.61
N MET A 91 -4.21 -13.68 -31.71
CA MET A 91 -4.84 -14.57 -30.73
C MET A 91 -3.81 -15.02 -29.70
N LEU A 92 -4.10 -14.83 -28.42
CA LEU A 92 -3.24 -15.24 -27.31
C LEU A 92 -3.88 -16.35 -26.48
N LYS A 93 -3.06 -17.32 -26.06
CA LYS A 93 -3.44 -18.36 -25.11
C LYS A 93 -3.16 -17.90 -23.68
N ARG A 94 -4.18 -17.94 -22.82
CA ARG A 94 -4.09 -17.52 -21.41
C ARG A 94 -3.96 -18.74 -20.49
N HIS A 95 -2.95 -18.69 -19.63
CA HIS A 95 -2.76 -19.61 -18.50
C HIS A 95 -2.70 -18.81 -17.18
N GLN A 96 -2.89 -19.47 -16.03
CA GLN A 96 -2.68 -18.80 -14.74
C GLN A 96 -1.25 -18.26 -14.65
N GLY A 97 -1.10 -16.96 -14.33
CA GLY A 97 0.19 -16.27 -14.29
C GLY A 97 0.74 -15.78 -15.65
N SER A 98 0.03 -15.99 -16.76
CA SER A 98 0.40 -15.44 -18.08
C SER A 98 0.02 -13.95 -18.22
N TYR A 99 0.56 -13.30 -19.25
CA TYR A 99 0.22 -11.92 -19.60
C TYR A 99 -1.29 -11.75 -19.83
N VAL A 100 -1.90 -10.82 -19.11
CA VAL A 100 -3.28 -10.38 -19.31
C VAL A 100 -3.25 -9.03 -20.03
N PRO A 101 -3.57 -9.01 -21.33
CA PRO A 101 -3.44 -7.79 -22.13
C PRO A 101 -4.50 -6.75 -21.81
N VAL A 102 -4.11 -5.48 -21.83
CA VAL A 102 -5.00 -4.32 -21.68
C VAL A 102 -4.78 -3.34 -22.83
N VAL A 103 -5.83 -2.62 -23.21
CA VAL A 103 -5.73 -1.54 -24.20
C VAL A 103 -4.72 -0.49 -23.72
N GLY A 104 -3.81 -0.10 -24.61
CA GLY A 104 -2.72 0.83 -24.32
C GLY A 104 -1.39 0.15 -23.96
N ASP A 105 -1.36 -1.17 -23.83
CA ASP A 105 -0.12 -1.90 -23.55
C ASP A 105 0.81 -1.93 -24.76
N LEU A 106 2.11 -1.82 -24.48
CA LEU A 106 3.19 -1.97 -25.42
C LEU A 106 3.80 -3.36 -25.23
N ILE A 107 3.83 -4.15 -26.30
CA ILE A 107 4.32 -5.53 -26.29
C ILE A 107 5.45 -5.69 -27.29
N THR A 108 6.36 -6.63 -27.03
CA THR A 108 7.29 -7.12 -28.05
C THR A 108 6.87 -8.52 -28.48
N LEU A 109 7.03 -8.81 -29.77
CA LEU A 109 6.76 -10.13 -30.33
C LEU A 109 8.09 -10.87 -30.49
N THR A 110 8.18 -12.09 -29.98
CA THR A 110 9.41 -12.91 -30.01
C THR A 110 9.11 -14.34 -30.44
N ASP A 111 10.11 -15.03 -30.99
CA ASP A 111 10.05 -16.46 -31.36
C ASP A 111 10.49 -17.39 -30.22
N VAL A 112 10.96 -16.82 -29.12
CA VAL A 112 11.36 -17.51 -27.90
C VAL A 112 10.87 -16.74 -26.68
N ARG A 113 10.61 -17.43 -25.57
CA ARG A 113 10.39 -16.76 -24.29
C ARG A 113 11.72 -16.17 -23.82
N PRO A 114 11.87 -14.84 -23.76
CA PRO A 114 13.15 -14.21 -23.47
C PRO A 114 13.62 -14.55 -22.05
N LYS A 115 14.88 -14.98 -21.93
CA LYS A 115 15.61 -15.21 -20.67
C LYS A 115 16.64 -14.12 -20.40
N SER A 116 17.02 -13.37 -21.44
CA SER A 116 17.94 -12.25 -21.39
C SER A 116 17.61 -11.20 -22.46
N VAL A 117 18.22 -10.02 -22.35
CA VAL A 117 18.14 -8.96 -23.38
C VAL A 117 18.72 -9.44 -24.70
N ASP A 118 19.72 -10.32 -24.68
CA ASP A 118 20.40 -10.80 -25.88
C ASP A 118 19.48 -11.69 -26.74
N ASP A 119 18.43 -12.29 -26.16
CA ASP A 119 17.39 -13.01 -26.92
C ASP A 119 16.60 -12.07 -27.85
N LEU A 120 16.64 -10.75 -27.59
CA LEU A 120 16.06 -9.72 -28.45
C LEU A 120 17.06 -9.22 -29.51
N LYS A 121 18.35 -9.56 -29.40
CA LYS A 121 19.44 -9.15 -30.31
C LYS A 121 19.77 -10.26 -31.32
N LYS A 122 18.80 -10.70 -32.13
CA LYS A 122 19.10 -11.65 -33.22
C LYS A 122 19.51 -10.90 -34.50
N PRO A 123 20.67 -11.18 -35.11
CA PRO A 123 21.19 -10.41 -36.25
C PRO A 123 20.28 -10.38 -37.49
N ASN A 124 19.36 -11.33 -37.65
CA ASN A 124 18.44 -11.43 -38.80
C ASN A 124 16.96 -11.13 -38.48
N LYS A 125 16.60 -10.69 -37.26
CA LYS A 125 15.22 -10.31 -36.91
C LYS A 125 15.20 -8.99 -36.14
N SER A 126 14.56 -7.96 -36.69
CA SER A 126 14.46 -6.66 -36.03
C SER A 126 13.60 -6.74 -34.77
N PHE A 127 14.06 -6.10 -33.69
CA PHE A 127 13.24 -5.82 -32.50
C PHE A 127 11.88 -5.23 -32.94
N LEU A 128 10.81 -5.94 -32.60
CA LEU A 128 9.46 -5.67 -33.10
C LEU A 128 8.54 -5.39 -31.92
N ILE A 129 8.09 -4.15 -31.86
CA ILE A 129 7.15 -3.68 -30.84
C ILE A 129 5.78 -3.54 -31.48
N ALA A 130 4.73 -3.84 -30.73
CA ALA A 130 3.35 -3.57 -31.10
C ALA A 130 2.59 -2.90 -29.96
N PHE A 131 1.62 -2.06 -30.32
CA PHE A 131 0.74 -1.34 -29.41
C PHE A 131 -0.66 -1.95 -29.43
N VAL A 132 -1.20 -2.31 -28.27
CA VAL A 132 -2.53 -2.93 -28.15
C VAL A 132 -3.62 -1.85 -28.24
N GLN A 133 -4.41 -1.89 -29.32
CA GLN A 133 -5.52 -0.98 -29.58
C GLN A 133 -6.86 -1.49 -29.04
N ASP A 134 -7.04 -2.82 -29.01
CA ASP A 134 -8.26 -3.47 -28.50
C ASP A 134 -7.95 -4.87 -27.95
N CYS A 135 -8.68 -5.35 -26.93
CA CYS A 135 -8.68 -6.76 -26.48
C CYS A 135 -10.09 -7.22 -26.20
N ILE A 136 -10.41 -8.41 -26.70
CA ILE A 136 -11.65 -9.13 -26.41
C ILE A 136 -11.29 -10.39 -25.65
N LEU A 137 -11.76 -10.48 -24.39
CA LEU A 137 -11.61 -11.67 -23.57
C LEU A 137 -12.64 -12.73 -23.98
N MET A 138 -12.17 -13.88 -24.47
CA MET A 138 -13.03 -15.00 -24.87
C MET A 138 -13.23 -15.98 -23.69
N LYS A 139 -14.37 -16.69 -23.65
CA LYS A 139 -14.72 -17.64 -22.59
C LYS A 139 -13.77 -18.86 -22.48
N LYS A 140 -13.00 -19.19 -23.54
CA LYS A 140 -12.16 -20.41 -23.65
C LYS A 140 -10.67 -20.19 -23.33
N SER A 141 -10.32 -19.36 -22.35
CA SER A 141 -8.90 -19.08 -21.99
C SER A 141 -8.06 -18.50 -23.15
N GLU A 142 -8.69 -17.76 -24.05
CA GLU A 142 -8.03 -17.04 -25.15
C GLU A 142 -8.39 -15.54 -25.07
N CYS A 143 -7.50 -14.62 -25.47
CA CYS A 143 -7.86 -13.23 -25.82
C CYS A 143 -7.51 -12.97 -27.28
N GLN A 144 -8.39 -12.25 -27.96
CA GLN A 144 -8.14 -11.67 -29.27
C GLN A 144 -7.69 -10.21 -29.10
N LEU A 145 -6.54 -9.87 -29.65
CA LEU A 145 -5.97 -8.53 -29.65
C LEU A 145 -6.05 -7.90 -31.03
N LEU A 146 -6.37 -6.60 -31.09
CA LEU A 146 -6.05 -5.75 -32.22
C LEU A 146 -4.80 -4.95 -31.87
N VAL A 147 -3.73 -5.13 -32.64
CA VAL A 147 -2.45 -4.46 -32.39
C VAL A 147 -1.99 -3.66 -33.60
N LEU A 148 -1.35 -2.53 -33.35
CA LEU A 148 -0.59 -1.77 -34.33
C LEU A 148 0.90 -2.11 -34.17
N SER A 149 1.52 -2.70 -35.19
CA SER A 149 2.93 -3.11 -35.16
C SER A 149 3.85 -1.98 -35.65
N SER A 150 5.07 -1.89 -35.10
CA SER A 150 6.07 -0.89 -35.52
C SER A 150 6.64 -1.18 -36.92
N LYS A 151 6.69 -2.46 -37.30
CA LYS A 151 7.15 -2.94 -38.60
C LYS A 151 6.26 -4.09 -39.09
N PRO A 152 6.30 -4.45 -40.39
CA PRO A 152 5.59 -5.62 -40.89
C PRO A 152 6.00 -6.89 -40.13
N ILE A 153 5.02 -7.68 -39.71
CA ILE A 153 5.25 -9.02 -39.16
C ILE A 153 5.49 -9.95 -40.37
N ASN A 154 6.73 -10.43 -40.54
CA ASN A 154 7.08 -11.33 -41.65
C ASN A 154 6.26 -12.63 -41.55
N GLN A 155 5.35 -12.82 -42.49
CA GLN A 155 4.67 -14.08 -42.78
C GLN A 155 5.41 -14.76 -43.93
N GLN A 156 6.44 -15.54 -43.60
CA GLN A 156 6.94 -16.64 -44.43
C GLN A 156 6.67 -17.85 -43.51
N GLU A 157 5.78 -18.81 -43.78
CA GLU A 157 5.22 -19.39 -44.99
C GLU A 157 3.74 -19.77 -44.76
N ASP A 158 2.98 -19.82 -45.86
CA ASP A 158 1.69 -20.47 -46.11
C ASP A 158 0.45 -20.16 -45.25
N GLU A 159 -0.53 -19.56 -45.95
CA GLU A 159 -1.95 -19.74 -45.66
C GLU A 159 -2.24 -21.25 -45.61
N ASP A 160 -2.81 -21.72 -44.50
CA ASP A 160 -3.20 -23.11 -44.24
C ASP A 160 -2.11 -24.07 -43.72
N THR A 161 -1.52 -23.83 -42.54
CA THR A 161 -1.21 -24.89 -41.51
C THR A 161 -0.52 -24.32 -40.26
N TYR A 162 -1.27 -23.95 -39.21
CA TYR A 162 -0.74 -23.91 -37.83
C TYR A 162 -0.91 -25.28 -37.15
N SER A 163 -0.59 -26.36 -37.86
CA SER A 163 -0.63 -27.72 -37.34
C SER A 163 0.56 -28.53 -37.89
N GLY A 164 1.76 -28.23 -37.40
CA GLY A 164 2.95 -29.03 -37.68
C GLY A 164 4.28 -28.32 -37.38
N ASN A 165 4.86 -28.61 -36.21
CA ASN A 165 6.25 -28.37 -35.77
C ASN A 165 6.78 -26.92 -35.54
N ASP A 166 6.83 -26.58 -34.25
CA ASP A 166 8.02 -26.15 -33.47
C ASP A 166 8.57 -24.71 -33.41
N VAL A 167 7.88 -23.68 -33.91
CA VAL A 167 8.22 -22.29 -33.51
C VAL A 167 7.07 -21.60 -32.79
N LYS A 168 7.09 -21.72 -31.46
CA LYS A 168 6.16 -21.00 -30.57
C LYS A 168 6.50 -19.52 -30.55
N HIS A 169 5.54 -18.68 -30.94
CA HIS A 169 5.69 -17.23 -30.84
C HIS A 169 5.10 -16.73 -29.52
N PHE A 170 5.69 -15.68 -28.96
CA PHE A 170 5.33 -15.11 -27.67
C PHE A 170 5.07 -13.61 -27.79
N ALA A 171 4.04 -13.15 -27.09
CA ALA A 171 3.82 -11.74 -26.80
C ALA A 171 4.35 -11.46 -25.38
N VAL A 172 5.29 -10.52 -25.27
CA VAL A 172 5.91 -10.14 -24.00
C VAL A 172 5.50 -8.71 -23.67
N HIS A 173 4.91 -8.52 -22.50
CA HIS A 173 4.53 -7.19 -22.04
C HIS A 173 5.75 -6.36 -21.66
N LEU A 174 5.83 -5.13 -22.18
CA LEU A 174 6.88 -4.19 -21.84
C LEU A 174 6.34 -3.18 -20.82
N THR A 175 5.54 -2.22 -21.25
CA THR A 175 4.94 -1.18 -20.40
C THR A 175 3.55 -0.77 -20.91
N SER A 176 2.82 0.02 -20.14
CA SER A 176 1.52 0.57 -20.54
C SER A 176 1.67 2.04 -20.90
N LEU A 177 1.32 2.41 -22.13
CA LEU A 177 1.45 3.78 -22.64
C LEU A 177 0.22 4.66 -22.35
N THR A 178 -0.83 4.12 -21.74
CA THR A 178 -2.12 4.81 -21.55
C THR A 178 -1.97 6.20 -20.89
N THR A 179 -1.22 6.29 -19.79
CA THR A 179 -1.00 7.57 -19.10
C THR A 179 -0.18 8.53 -19.95
N TYR A 180 0.89 8.06 -20.60
CA TYR A 180 1.76 8.89 -21.44
C TYR A 180 1.04 9.42 -22.68
N ILE A 181 0.20 8.60 -23.31
CA ILE A 181 -0.68 9.01 -24.41
C ILE A 181 -1.66 10.07 -23.92
N GLY A 182 -2.24 9.89 -22.72
CA GLY A 182 -3.13 10.88 -22.13
C GLY A 182 -2.44 12.24 -21.92
N ILE A 183 -1.23 12.23 -21.35
CA ILE A 183 -0.42 13.44 -21.18
C ILE A 183 -0.09 14.08 -22.54
N SER A 184 0.38 13.28 -23.51
CA SER A 184 0.75 13.79 -24.84
C SER A 184 -0.45 14.43 -25.56
N GLN A 185 -1.63 13.79 -25.50
CA GLN A 185 -2.86 14.35 -26.06
C GLN A 185 -3.23 15.67 -25.40
N ALA A 186 -3.07 15.79 -24.08
CA ALA A 186 -3.28 17.04 -23.36
C ALA A 186 -2.27 18.12 -23.79
N LEU A 187 -0.98 17.79 -23.92
CA LEU A 187 0.06 18.75 -24.34
C LEU A 187 -0.15 19.28 -25.78
N HIS A 188 -0.72 18.48 -26.68
CA HIS A 188 -0.96 18.82 -28.09
C HIS A 188 -2.43 19.19 -28.38
N ALA A 189 -3.26 19.36 -27.36
CA ALA A 189 -4.65 19.73 -27.53
C ALA A 189 -4.76 21.13 -28.16
N ASN A 190 -5.70 21.29 -29.12
CA ASN A 190 -6.00 22.60 -29.67
C ASN A 190 -6.92 23.33 -28.69
N LEU A 191 -6.31 23.96 -27.68
CA LEU A 191 -7.02 24.68 -26.62
C LEU A 191 -7.75 25.89 -27.21
N LYS A 192 -9.06 26.00 -26.95
CA LYS A 192 -9.91 27.09 -27.43
C LYS A 192 -10.90 27.53 -26.34
N GLY A 193 -11.36 28.77 -26.44
CA GLY A 193 -12.46 29.30 -25.63
C GLY A 193 -12.22 29.18 -24.13
N ASP A 194 -13.16 28.54 -23.43
CA ASP A 194 -13.12 28.48 -21.97
C ASP A 194 -11.98 27.65 -21.40
N THR A 195 -11.59 26.57 -22.07
CA THR A 195 -10.51 25.71 -21.63
C THR A 195 -9.17 26.45 -21.64
N LEU A 196 -8.93 27.26 -22.67
CA LEU A 196 -7.72 28.09 -22.76
C LEU A 196 -7.64 29.08 -21.59
N LYS A 197 -8.74 29.80 -21.32
CA LYS A 197 -8.82 30.75 -20.19
C LYS A 197 -8.59 30.09 -18.82
N MET A 198 -9.00 28.82 -18.65
CA MET A 198 -8.75 28.07 -17.41
C MET A 198 -7.27 27.69 -17.27
N ILE A 199 -6.61 27.29 -18.35
CA ILE A 199 -5.18 26.98 -18.32
C ILE A 199 -4.36 28.26 -18.12
N GLU A 200 -4.72 29.35 -18.79
CA GLU A 200 -4.11 30.66 -18.57
C GLU A 200 -4.23 31.09 -17.11
N SER A 201 -5.38 30.88 -16.45
CA SER A 201 -5.52 31.23 -15.02
C SER A 201 -4.64 30.38 -14.11
N VAL A 202 -4.32 29.13 -14.49
CA VAL A 202 -3.36 28.25 -13.80
C VAL A 202 -1.90 28.64 -14.06
N LEU A 203 -1.62 29.35 -15.16
CA LEU A 203 -0.27 29.84 -15.50
C LEU A 203 0.02 31.25 -14.94
N ARG A 204 -0.99 31.99 -14.50
CA ARG A 204 -0.84 33.36 -13.97
C ARG A 204 0.08 33.40 -12.75
N VAL A 205 0.89 34.46 -12.71
CA VAL A 205 1.78 34.81 -11.60
C VAL A 205 1.12 35.84 -10.68
N ASP A 206 0.13 36.62 -11.12
CA ASP A 206 -0.44 37.70 -10.28
C ASP A 206 -1.44 37.22 -9.22
N TYR A 207 -1.05 37.39 -7.95
CA TYR A 207 -1.75 36.97 -6.73
C TYR A 207 -2.80 37.97 -6.21
N SER A 208 -2.94 39.14 -6.86
CA SER A 208 -3.79 40.25 -6.42
C SER A 208 -5.28 40.06 -6.73
N VAL A 209 -5.67 38.98 -7.43
CA VAL A 209 -7.04 38.76 -7.92
C VAL A 209 -7.75 37.57 -7.24
N GLU A 210 -7.38 37.22 -6.01
CA GLU A 210 -8.25 36.40 -5.14
C GLU A 210 -9.23 37.26 -4.30
N VAL A 211 -9.45 38.51 -4.74
CA VAL A 211 -10.45 39.41 -4.16
C VAL A 211 -11.81 39.05 -4.74
N ASN A 212 -12.81 38.97 -3.88
CA ASN A 212 -14.23 38.86 -4.21
C ASN A 212 -14.54 39.52 -5.55
N CYS A 213 -15.16 38.78 -6.47
CA CYS A 213 -15.59 39.31 -7.75
C CYS A 213 -16.31 40.64 -7.53
N ALA A 214 -15.76 41.73 -8.06
CA ALA A 214 -16.28 43.09 -7.87
C ALA A 214 -17.72 43.24 -8.36
N GLU A 215 -18.13 42.40 -9.31
CA GLU A 215 -19.49 42.32 -9.82
C GLU A 215 -20.43 41.54 -8.88
N CYS A 216 -19.89 40.66 -8.02
CA CYS A 216 -20.66 39.83 -7.08
C CYS A 216 -20.66 40.36 -5.64
N SER A 217 -20.01 41.49 -5.34
CA SER A 217 -19.95 42.08 -3.98
C SER A 217 -21.21 42.87 -3.57
N VAL A 218 -22.19 43.00 -4.46
CA VAL A 218 -23.44 43.76 -4.23
C VAL A 218 -24.67 42.84 -4.08
N ASP A 219 -24.49 41.53 -4.13
CA ASP A 219 -25.59 40.56 -4.23
C ASP A 219 -26.00 39.99 -2.86
N THR A 220 -27.10 40.51 -2.29
CA THR A 220 -27.69 40.03 -1.03
C THR A 220 -28.20 38.58 -1.08
N THR A 221 -28.48 38.03 -2.27
CA THR A 221 -28.96 36.65 -2.41
C THR A 221 -27.85 35.62 -2.22
N ARG A 222 -26.63 35.98 -2.62
CA ARG A 222 -25.41 35.21 -2.41
C ARG A 222 -25.13 34.99 -0.92
N ASP A 223 -25.24 36.06 -0.12
CA ASP A 223 -25.01 36.00 1.33
C ASP A 223 -26.05 35.13 2.05
N MET A 224 -27.33 35.24 1.65
CA MET A 224 -28.39 34.37 2.20
C MET A 224 -28.19 32.87 1.87
N ASN A 225 -27.76 32.55 0.64
CA ASN A 225 -27.45 31.16 0.26
C ASN A 225 -26.22 30.63 1.01
N LEU A 226 -25.19 31.45 1.18
CA LEU A 226 -24.00 31.10 1.95
C LEU A 226 -24.32 30.84 3.42
N GLU A 227 -25.20 31.63 4.04
CA GLU A 227 -25.61 31.39 5.43
C GLU A 227 -26.45 30.11 5.58
N LYS A 228 -27.39 29.83 4.67
CA LYS A 228 -28.09 28.52 4.65
C LYS A 228 -27.12 27.35 4.50
N MET A 229 -26.08 27.51 3.68
CA MET A 229 -25.04 26.49 3.51
C MET A 229 -24.18 26.36 4.75
N ARG A 230 -23.81 27.48 5.41
CA ARG A 230 -23.10 27.48 6.69
C ARG A 230 -23.92 26.76 7.76
N GLU A 231 -25.23 27.01 7.84
CA GLU A 231 -26.12 26.27 8.75
C GLU A 231 -26.14 24.77 8.45
N ALA A 232 -26.22 24.38 7.18
CA ALA A 232 -26.11 22.98 6.80
C ALA A 232 -24.75 22.38 7.22
N LEU A 233 -23.65 23.13 7.08
CA LEU A 233 -22.31 22.70 7.49
C LEU A 233 -22.14 22.61 9.01
N LYS A 234 -22.85 23.40 9.82
CA LYS A 234 -22.79 23.31 11.29
C LYS A 234 -23.19 21.93 11.82
N SER A 235 -24.04 21.21 11.08
CA SER A 235 -24.40 19.82 11.41
C SER A 235 -23.24 18.84 11.18
N PHE A 236 -22.25 19.23 10.38
CA PHE A 236 -21.07 18.44 10.08
C PHE A 236 -20.00 18.80 11.11
N GLN A 237 -19.51 17.82 11.87
CA GLN A 237 -18.51 18.00 12.94
C GLN A 237 -17.11 18.37 12.39
N LEU A 238 -17.02 19.39 11.54
CA LEU A 238 -15.81 19.96 10.97
C LEU A 238 -15.18 20.93 11.96
N ASN A 239 -13.85 21.05 11.93
CA ASN A 239 -13.19 22.17 12.60
C ASN A 239 -13.24 23.44 11.73
N SER A 240 -12.89 24.58 12.32
CA SER A 240 -12.93 25.89 11.65
C SER A 240 -12.08 25.97 10.37
N SER A 241 -10.92 25.31 10.32
CA SER A 241 -10.07 25.31 9.12
C SER A 241 -10.69 24.50 7.97
N GLN A 242 -11.33 23.36 8.28
CA GLN A 242 -12.04 22.54 7.31
C GLN A 242 -13.31 23.23 6.83
N GLU A 243 -14.10 23.81 7.74
CA GLU A 243 -15.31 24.59 7.40
C GLU A 243 -14.96 25.77 6.50
N ALA A 244 -13.93 26.55 6.84
CA ALA A 244 -13.47 27.67 6.03
C ALA A 244 -13.01 27.24 4.63
N ALA A 245 -12.31 26.10 4.51
CA ALA A 245 -11.89 25.56 3.22
C ALA A 245 -13.10 25.15 2.36
N VAL A 246 -14.07 24.45 2.94
CA VAL A 246 -15.30 24.01 2.24
C VAL A 246 -16.14 25.22 1.81
N LEU A 247 -16.39 26.18 2.71
CA LEU A 247 -17.13 27.40 2.42
C LEU A 247 -16.47 28.23 1.32
N SER A 248 -15.14 28.43 1.39
CA SER A 248 -14.39 29.16 0.37
C SER A 248 -14.54 28.53 -1.02
N CYS A 249 -14.58 27.20 -1.11
CA CYS A 249 -14.77 26.47 -2.35
C CYS A 249 -16.21 26.53 -2.87
N ILE A 250 -17.22 26.40 -2.00
CA ILE A 250 -18.63 26.45 -2.41
C ILE A 250 -19.00 27.87 -2.85
N ALA A 251 -18.49 28.89 -2.16
CA ALA A 251 -18.73 30.29 -2.47
C ALA A 251 -18.26 30.72 -3.87
N THR A 252 -17.37 29.96 -4.52
CA THR A 252 -16.94 30.25 -5.89
C THR A 252 -18.04 29.94 -6.89
N ARG A 253 -18.92 28.98 -6.61
CA ARG A 253 -20.02 28.61 -7.52
C ARG A 253 -21.00 29.75 -7.77
N GLU A 254 -21.23 30.58 -6.75
CA GLU A 254 -22.11 31.74 -6.85
C GLU A 254 -21.55 32.84 -7.77
N CYS A 255 -20.31 32.70 -8.26
CA CYS A 255 -19.69 33.61 -9.22
C CYS A 255 -19.60 32.96 -10.61
N SER A 256 -20.39 33.44 -11.57
CA SER A 256 -20.31 33.04 -12.97
C SER A 256 -19.24 33.82 -13.77
N HIS A 257 -18.74 34.93 -13.23
CA HIS A 257 -17.89 35.89 -13.93
C HIS A 257 -16.40 35.50 -13.96
N GLN A 258 -15.94 34.70 -12.99
CA GLN A 258 -14.52 34.39 -12.82
C GLN A 258 -14.26 32.90 -12.74
N LYS A 259 -13.16 32.47 -13.38
CA LYS A 259 -12.60 31.14 -13.20
C LYS A 259 -11.69 31.15 -11.98
N THR A 260 -11.87 30.17 -11.09
CA THR A 260 -11.19 30.16 -9.80
C THR A 260 -10.34 28.93 -9.62
N LEU A 261 -9.17 29.12 -9.02
CA LEU A 261 -8.28 28.05 -8.58
C LEU A 261 -8.13 28.16 -7.06
N ARG A 262 -8.41 27.06 -6.35
CA ARG A 262 -8.27 26.99 -4.89
C ARG A 262 -7.31 25.87 -4.53
N LEU A 263 -6.43 26.13 -3.56
CA LEU A 263 -5.51 25.15 -3.00
C LEU A 263 -5.94 24.81 -1.57
N ILE A 264 -6.10 23.52 -1.27
CA ILE A 264 -6.27 23.03 0.10
C ILE A 264 -5.02 22.26 0.47
N TRP A 265 -4.29 22.76 1.45
CA TRP A 265 -3.10 22.12 1.97
C TRP A 265 -3.45 21.29 3.21
N GLY A 266 -3.32 19.97 3.07
CA GLY A 266 -3.70 19.05 4.13
C GLY A 266 -2.54 18.15 4.56
N PRO A 267 -1.86 18.50 5.66
CA PRO A 267 -0.87 17.62 6.27
C PRO A 267 -1.43 16.24 6.69
N PRO A 268 -0.58 15.28 7.08
CA PRO A 268 -1.03 13.96 7.54
C PRO A 268 -2.02 14.03 8.70
N GLY A 269 -3.10 13.26 8.61
CA GLY A 269 -4.09 13.14 9.69
C GLY A 269 -5.04 14.34 9.82
N THR A 270 -4.98 15.35 8.96
CA THR A 270 -5.83 16.56 9.08
C THR A 270 -7.22 16.42 8.45
N GLY A 271 -7.55 15.23 7.96
CA GLY A 271 -8.86 14.93 7.38
C GLY A 271 -9.08 15.49 5.97
N LYS A 272 -8.05 15.46 5.10
CA LYS A 272 -8.17 15.82 3.66
C LYS A 272 -9.39 15.16 3.00
N THR A 273 -9.42 13.83 2.98
CA THR A 273 -10.49 13.04 2.38
C THR A 273 -11.84 13.31 3.05
N ASN A 274 -11.86 13.59 4.36
CA ASN A 274 -13.08 13.98 5.06
C ASN A 274 -13.61 15.35 4.58
N THR A 275 -12.71 16.32 4.46
CA THR A 275 -13.02 17.68 3.98
C THR A 275 -13.53 17.64 2.54
N ILE A 276 -12.88 16.86 1.67
CA ILE A 276 -13.32 16.61 0.29
C ILE A 276 -14.70 15.93 0.29
N GLY A 277 -14.92 14.93 1.15
CA GLY A 277 -16.20 14.23 1.26
C GLY A 277 -17.37 15.19 1.51
N TRP A 278 -17.21 16.10 2.47
CA TRP A 278 -18.23 17.11 2.78
C TRP A 278 -18.39 18.16 1.68
N LEU A 279 -17.29 18.61 1.06
CA LEU A 279 -17.34 19.49 -0.11
C LEU A 279 -18.16 18.86 -1.24
N LEU A 280 -17.86 17.60 -1.60
CA LEU A 280 -18.55 16.88 -2.66
C LEU A 280 -20.00 16.57 -2.31
N PHE A 281 -20.29 16.25 -1.04
CA PHE A 281 -21.65 16.09 -0.56
C PHE A 281 -22.48 17.36 -0.75
N MET A 282 -21.90 18.53 -0.43
CA MET A 282 -22.57 19.80 -0.68
C MET A 282 -22.75 20.10 -2.17
N LEU A 283 -21.73 19.88 -2.99
CA LEU A 283 -21.82 20.03 -4.44
C LEU A 283 -22.90 19.12 -5.04
N LEU A 284 -23.06 17.88 -4.54
CA LEU A 284 -24.14 16.97 -4.93
C LEU A 284 -25.52 17.51 -4.55
N ARG A 285 -25.71 18.01 -3.32
CA ARG A 285 -26.98 18.60 -2.89
C ARG A 285 -27.40 19.79 -3.75
N MET A 286 -26.42 20.57 -4.19
CA MET A 286 -26.66 21.69 -5.07
C MET A 286 -26.73 21.28 -6.56
N LYS A 287 -26.73 19.98 -6.89
CA LYS A 287 -26.72 19.41 -8.25
C LYS A 287 -25.59 19.97 -9.14
N CYS A 288 -24.44 20.25 -8.54
CA CYS A 288 -23.26 20.70 -9.28
C CYS A 288 -22.57 19.51 -9.95
N ARG A 289 -22.25 19.69 -11.23
CA ARG A 289 -21.51 18.71 -12.00
C ARG A 289 -20.03 18.80 -11.72
N THR A 290 -19.51 17.82 -11.00
CA THR A 290 -18.15 17.80 -10.47
C THR A 290 -17.43 16.53 -10.91
N LEU A 291 -16.23 16.69 -11.45
CA LEU A 291 -15.26 15.60 -11.57
C LEU A 291 -14.33 15.63 -10.37
N THR A 292 -14.17 14.48 -9.73
CA THR A 292 -13.17 14.24 -8.70
C THR A 292 -12.11 13.28 -9.22
N CYS A 293 -10.85 13.70 -9.21
CA CYS A 293 -9.71 12.91 -9.64
C CYS A 293 -8.72 12.66 -8.51
N ALA A 294 -7.94 11.59 -8.64
CA ALA A 294 -6.76 11.33 -7.85
C ALA A 294 -5.70 10.59 -8.70
N PRO A 295 -4.41 10.55 -8.29
CA PRO A 295 -3.35 9.83 -9.01
C PRO A 295 -3.54 8.32 -9.01
N THR A 296 -4.12 7.74 -7.95
CA THR A 296 -4.22 6.29 -7.77
C THR A 296 -5.65 5.82 -7.60
N ASN A 297 -5.96 4.60 -8.04
CA ASN A 297 -7.27 3.96 -7.84
C ASN A 297 -7.65 3.91 -6.34
N ILE A 298 -6.69 3.67 -5.45
CA ILE A 298 -6.92 3.59 -4.00
C ILE A 298 -7.43 4.93 -3.46
N ALA A 299 -6.82 6.05 -3.88
CA ALA A 299 -7.27 7.38 -3.47
C ALA A 299 -8.68 7.71 -4.01
N VAL A 300 -8.96 7.42 -5.29
CA VAL A 300 -10.29 7.60 -5.89
C VAL A 300 -11.35 6.80 -5.13
N VAL A 301 -11.05 5.53 -4.84
CA VAL A 301 -11.93 4.64 -4.08
C VAL A 301 -12.14 5.16 -2.66
N GLY A 302 -11.08 5.64 -1.99
CA GLY A 302 -11.16 6.21 -0.64
C GLY A 302 -12.10 7.42 -0.55
N VAL A 303 -11.98 8.37 -1.49
CA VAL A 303 -12.88 9.53 -1.56
C VAL A 303 -14.30 9.09 -1.89
N THR A 304 -14.48 8.19 -2.86
CA THR A 304 -15.81 7.67 -3.23
C THR A 304 -16.52 7.03 -2.04
N LYS A 305 -15.84 6.15 -1.30
CA LYS A 305 -16.39 5.52 -0.08
C LYS A 305 -16.83 6.56 0.93
N ARG A 306 -16.02 7.61 1.15
CA ARG A 306 -16.34 8.68 2.09
C ARG A 306 -17.58 9.46 1.68
N VAL A 307 -17.74 9.76 0.39
CA VAL A 307 -18.94 10.44 -0.10
C VAL A 307 -20.16 9.54 0.04
N LEU A 308 -20.05 8.26 -0.31
CA LEU A 308 -21.17 7.33 -0.19
C LEU A 308 -21.66 7.15 1.25
N SER A 309 -20.76 7.12 2.24
CA SER A 309 -21.19 7.05 3.64
C SER A 309 -22.03 8.26 4.03
N LEU A 310 -21.63 9.46 3.60
CA LEU A 310 -22.39 10.70 3.88
C LEU A 310 -23.72 10.74 3.15
N VAL A 311 -23.75 10.24 1.91
CA VAL A 311 -24.97 10.22 1.09
C VAL A 311 -25.99 9.24 1.66
N LYS A 312 -25.57 8.01 2.01
CA LYS A 312 -26.45 6.98 2.57
C LYS A 312 -27.21 7.46 3.80
N ASP A 313 -26.55 8.20 4.70
CA ASP A 313 -27.17 8.75 5.91
C ASP A 313 -28.21 9.87 5.62
N SER A 314 -28.25 10.37 4.39
CA SER A 314 -29.11 11.50 3.96
C SER A 314 -30.22 11.13 2.97
N LEU A 315 -30.27 9.88 2.50
CA LEU A 315 -31.24 9.48 1.49
C LEU A 315 -32.64 9.35 2.08
N LEU A 316 -33.63 9.97 1.43
CA LEU A 316 -35.03 9.97 1.88
C LEU A 316 -35.75 8.66 1.57
N TYR A 317 -35.44 8.02 0.43
CA TYR A 317 -36.17 6.85 -0.08
C TYR A 317 -35.19 5.74 -0.48
N GLY A 318 -34.80 4.90 0.49
CA GLY A 318 -33.89 3.78 0.26
C GLY A 318 -32.56 4.24 -0.37
N THR A 319 -32.28 3.76 -1.58
CA THR A 319 -31.05 4.08 -2.35
C THR A 319 -31.22 5.14 -3.44
N TYR A 320 -32.38 5.80 -3.51
CA TYR A 320 -32.65 6.86 -4.48
C TYR A 320 -31.64 8.00 -4.35
N GLY A 321 -31.00 8.37 -5.46
CA GLY A 321 -29.96 9.41 -5.50
C GLY A 321 -28.55 8.87 -5.80
N LEU A 322 -28.30 7.57 -5.63
CA LEU A 322 -27.02 6.96 -6.01
C LEU A 322 -26.75 7.03 -7.53
N GLY A 323 -27.79 7.12 -8.35
CA GLY A 323 -27.69 7.35 -9.79
C GLY A 323 -26.97 8.64 -10.19
N ASP A 324 -26.92 9.65 -9.30
CA ASP A 324 -26.19 10.89 -9.53
C ASP A 324 -24.67 10.77 -9.29
N ILE A 325 -24.21 9.63 -8.78
CA ILE A 325 -22.80 9.36 -8.45
C ILE A 325 -22.29 8.28 -9.37
N VAL A 326 -21.16 8.50 -10.05
CA VAL A 326 -20.53 7.51 -10.92
C VAL A 326 -19.05 7.36 -10.58
N LEU A 327 -18.64 6.13 -10.28
CA LEU A 327 -17.24 5.72 -10.23
C LEU A 327 -16.83 5.15 -11.58
N PHE A 328 -15.88 5.81 -12.23
CA PHE A 328 -15.37 5.50 -13.55
C PHE A 328 -13.91 5.02 -13.49
N GLY A 329 -13.66 3.83 -14.03
CA GLY A 329 -12.34 3.22 -14.08
C GLY A 329 -12.36 1.83 -14.71
N GLY A 330 -11.20 1.16 -14.75
CA GLY A 330 -11.06 -0.20 -15.25
C GLY A 330 -11.07 -1.26 -14.15
N GLU A 331 -10.97 -2.54 -14.54
CA GLU A 331 -10.99 -3.71 -13.65
C GLU A 331 -9.94 -3.67 -12.52
N ARG A 332 -8.85 -2.90 -12.70
CA ARG A 332 -7.78 -2.71 -11.71
C ARG A 332 -8.23 -1.98 -10.42
N MET A 333 -9.48 -1.52 -10.34
CA MET A 333 -10.04 -0.93 -9.11
C MET A 333 -10.44 -1.97 -8.05
N LYS A 334 -10.48 -3.29 -8.40
CA LYS A 334 -10.84 -4.39 -7.48
C LYS A 334 -12.10 -4.11 -6.65
N ILE A 335 -13.16 -3.69 -7.34
CA ILE A 335 -14.41 -3.27 -6.69
C ILE A 335 -15.16 -4.46 -6.07
N ASP A 336 -14.88 -5.68 -6.53
CA ASP A 336 -15.45 -6.92 -5.99
C ASP A 336 -15.19 -7.08 -4.47
N ASP A 337 -14.09 -6.50 -3.97
CA ASP A 337 -13.74 -6.49 -2.54
C ASP A 337 -14.61 -5.49 -1.73
N CYS A 338 -15.46 -4.69 -2.38
CA CYS A 338 -16.27 -3.67 -1.74
C CYS A 338 -17.69 -3.58 -2.31
N LYS A 339 -18.59 -4.40 -1.75
CA LYS A 339 -20.02 -4.49 -2.13
C LYS A 339 -20.72 -3.13 -2.27
N ASP A 340 -20.39 -2.18 -1.40
CA ASP A 340 -20.99 -0.84 -1.40
C ASP A 340 -20.64 0.02 -2.62
N LEU A 341 -19.44 -0.15 -3.19
CA LEU A 341 -18.99 0.63 -4.33
C LEU A 341 -19.54 0.11 -5.66
N SER A 342 -19.91 -1.17 -5.73
CA SER A 342 -20.48 -1.79 -6.93
C SER A 342 -21.67 -0.99 -7.44
N ASN A 343 -22.52 -0.47 -6.55
CA ASN A 343 -23.73 0.27 -6.91
C ASN A 343 -23.48 1.60 -7.64
N VAL A 344 -22.28 2.17 -7.49
CA VAL A 344 -21.86 3.39 -8.20
C VAL A 344 -20.82 3.14 -9.29
N PHE A 345 -20.34 1.91 -9.43
CA PHE A 345 -19.41 1.57 -10.49
C PHE A 345 -20.09 1.53 -11.85
N LEU A 346 -19.50 2.22 -12.83
CA LEU A 346 -20.14 2.45 -14.12
C LEU A 346 -20.43 1.16 -14.90
N GLU A 347 -19.49 0.21 -14.95
CA GLU A 347 -19.68 -1.03 -15.73
C GLU A 347 -20.77 -1.92 -15.11
N PHE A 348 -20.80 -2.02 -13.77
CA PHE A 348 -21.87 -2.72 -13.06
C PHE A 348 -23.23 -2.07 -13.32
N ARG A 349 -23.31 -0.75 -13.22
CA ARG A 349 -24.51 0.04 -13.48
C ARG A 349 -25.04 -0.16 -14.90
N VAL A 350 -24.17 -0.15 -15.91
CA VAL A 350 -24.56 -0.31 -17.31
C VAL A 350 -25.24 -1.67 -17.51
N LYS A 351 -24.67 -2.74 -16.95
CA LYS A 351 -25.25 -4.09 -17.03
C LYS A 351 -26.65 -4.15 -16.40
N ILE A 352 -26.78 -3.66 -15.15
CA ILE A 352 -28.06 -3.67 -14.43
C ILE A 352 -29.13 -2.84 -15.18
N LEU A 353 -28.78 -1.63 -15.62
CA LEU A 353 -29.73 -0.78 -16.36
C LEU A 353 -30.12 -1.38 -17.72
N ALA A 354 -29.20 -2.07 -18.42
CA ALA A 354 -29.51 -2.72 -19.70
C ALA A 354 -30.59 -3.79 -19.52
N ASP A 355 -30.52 -4.58 -18.46
CA ASP A 355 -31.49 -5.63 -18.15
C ASP A 355 -32.82 -5.01 -17.68
N SER A 356 -32.80 -4.13 -16.67
CA SER A 356 -34.02 -3.53 -16.10
C SER A 356 -34.81 -2.68 -17.10
N LEU A 357 -34.13 -1.94 -17.99
CA LEU A 357 -34.81 -1.12 -19.00
C LEU A 357 -35.52 -1.94 -20.07
N ARG A 358 -34.99 -3.12 -20.40
CA ARG A 358 -35.66 -4.05 -21.32
C ARG A 358 -36.89 -4.66 -20.66
N GLU A 359 -36.75 -5.06 -19.40
CA GLU A 359 -37.80 -5.76 -18.66
C GLU A 359 -38.96 -4.85 -18.20
N TRP A 360 -38.70 -3.58 -17.86
CA TRP A 360 -39.69 -2.68 -17.27
C TRP A 360 -41.01 -2.62 -18.05
N LYS A 361 -40.94 -2.46 -19.38
CA LYS A 361 -42.13 -2.28 -20.20
C LYS A 361 -43.01 -3.53 -20.21
N ASP A 362 -42.40 -4.70 -20.45
CA ASP A 362 -43.12 -5.95 -20.62
C ASP A 362 -43.64 -6.47 -19.27
N ILE A 363 -42.85 -6.35 -18.20
CA ILE A 363 -43.26 -6.82 -16.86
C ILE A 363 -44.33 -5.91 -16.26
N SER A 364 -44.22 -4.59 -16.39
CA SER A 364 -45.26 -3.68 -15.86
C SER A 364 -46.59 -3.87 -16.58
N GLU A 365 -46.59 -4.09 -17.90
CA GLU A 365 -47.80 -4.38 -18.67
C GLU A 365 -48.44 -5.71 -18.28
N TRP A 366 -47.62 -6.76 -18.14
CA TRP A 366 -48.08 -8.06 -17.68
C TRP A 366 -48.69 -7.97 -16.27
N MET A 367 -48.02 -7.28 -15.35
CA MET A 367 -48.48 -7.15 -13.96
C MET A 367 -49.77 -6.34 -13.85
N ILE A 368 -49.95 -5.27 -14.63
CA ILE A 368 -51.22 -4.52 -14.67
C ILE A 368 -52.34 -5.45 -15.12
N SER A 369 -52.18 -6.09 -16.27
CA SER A 369 -53.21 -6.96 -16.83
C SER A 369 -53.50 -8.18 -15.93
N PHE A 370 -52.49 -8.71 -15.23
CA PHE A 370 -52.66 -9.81 -14.27
C PHE A 370 -53.42 -9.37 -13.02
N LEU A 371 -53.16 -8.17 -12.49
CA LEU A 371 -53.85 -7.65 -11.30
C LEU A 371 -55.27 -7.16 -11.61
N GLU A 372 -55.55 -6.73 -12.85
CA GLU A 372 -56.89 -6.37 -13.33
C GLU A 372 -57.79 -7.61 -13.51
N ASP A 373 -57.29 -8.64 -14.19
CA ASP A 373 -58.04 -9.89 -14.42
C ASP A 373 -57.11 -11.13 -14.38
N PRO A 374 -56.91 -11.72 -13.19
CA PRO A 374 -56.12 -12.94 -13.06
C PRO A 374 -56.76 -14.17 -13.75
N GLN A 375 -58.09 -14.19 -13.92
CA GLN A 375 -58.81 -15.32 -14.52
C GLN A 375 -58.56 -15.38 -16.03
N GLU A 376 -58.59 -14.24 -16.72
CA GLU A 376 -58.26 -14.16 -18.13
C GLU A 376 -56.86 -14.72 -18.40
N LYS A 377 -55.86 -14.34 -17.58
CA LYS A 377 -54.48 -14.85 -17.69
C LYS A 377 -54.39 -16.36 -17.44
N TYR A 378 -55.15 -16.88 -16.50
CA TYR A 378 -55.20 -18.31 -16.22
C TYR A 378 -55.77 -19.10 -17.39
N HIS A 379 -56.86 -18.61 -18.01
CA HIS A 379 -57.45 -19.24 -19.19
C HIS A 379 -56.51 -19.24 -20.39
N LEU A 380 -55.82 -18.11 -20.66
CA LEU A 380 -54.79 -18.04 -21.70
C LEU A 380 -53.64 -19.03 -21.47
N CYS A 381 -53.18 -19.21 -20.22
CA CYS A 381 -52.07 -20.12 -19.94
C CYS A 381 -52.48 -21.59 -19.93
N SER A 382 -53.74 -21.87 -19.57
CA SER A 382 -54.32 -23.22 -19.54
C SER A 382 -54.56 -23.81 -20.94
N THR A 383 -54.76 -22.96 -21.96
CA THR A 383 -54.86 -23.40 -23.36
C THR A 383 -53.50 -23.71 -23.99
N GLU A 384 -52.40 -23.16 -23.46
CA GLU A 384 -51.03 -23.37 -23.97
C GLU A 384 -50.25 -24.50 -23.27
N LYS A 385 -50.59 -24.88 -22.03
CA LYS A 385 -49.83 -25.87 -21.23
C LYS A 385 -50.66 -27.11 -20.89
N GLN A 386 -50.15 -28.31 -21.21
CA GLN A 386 -50.79 -29.63 -20.99
C GLN A 386 -51.06 -30.02 -19.51
N HIS A 387 -50.64 -29.23 -18.52
CA HIS A 387 -50.81 -29.53 -17.11
C HIS A 387 -51.48 -28.34 -16.40
N VAL A 388 -52.75 -28.50 -16.03
CA VAL A 388 -53.56 -27.46 -15.40
C VAL A 388 -53.31 -27.47 -13.89
N MET A 389 -52.50 -26.54 -13.42
CA MET A 389 -52.33 -26.24 -12.00
C MET A 389 -53.63 -25.58 -11.46
N PRO A 390 -54.06 -25.82 -10.21
CA PRO A 390 -55.19 -25.11 -9.64
C PRO A 390 -55.03 -23.58 -9.74
N PHE A 391 -56.11 -22.86 -10.03
CA PHE A 391 -56.11 -21.40 -10.21
C PHE A 391 -55.40 -20.66 -9.07
N GLN A 392 -55.62 -21.09 -7.83
CA GLN A 392 -55.02 -20.50 -6.63
C GLN A 392 -53.50 -20.63 -6.63
N GLN A 393 -52.99 -21.82 -7.00
CA GLN A 393 -51.54 -22.07 -7.08
C GLN A 393 -50.92 -21.33 -8.27
N PHE A 394 -51.66 -21.19 -9.38
CA PHE A 394 -51.25 -20.38 -10.52
C PHE A 394 -51.06 -18.91 -10.13
N VAL A 395 -52.04 -18.31 -9.46
CA VAL A 395 -52.01 -16.90 -9.06
C VAL A 395 -50.79 -16.61 -8.18
N VAL A 396 -50.54 -17.41 -7.13
CA VAL A 396 -49.38 -17.22 -6.25
C VAL A 396 -48.07 -17.43 -6.99
N LYS A 397 -47.97 -18.47 -7.83
CA LYS A 397 -46.73 -18.78 -8.55
C LYS A 397 -46.36 -17.69 -9.56
N GLU A 398 -47.32 -17.24 -10.37
CA GLU A 398 -47.08 -16.23 -11.38
C GLU A 398 -46.86 -14.86 -10.73
N PHE A 399 -47.63 -14.50 -9.69
CA PHE A 399 -47.39 -13.28 -8.94
C PHE A 399 -46.01 -13.29 -8.28
N SER A 400 -45.60 -14.38 -7.64
CA SER A 400 -44.26 -14.47 -7.04
C SER A 400 -43.17 -14.36 -8.11
N PHE A 401 -43.34 -14.99 -9.28
CA PHE A 401 -42.35 -14.90 -10.35
C PHE A 401 -42.23 -13.49 -10.95
N TYR A 402 -43.34 -12.90 -11.41
CA TYR A 402 -43.32 -11.59 -12.06
C TYR A 402 -43.24 -10.43 -11.07
N GLY A 403 -43.85 -10.56 -9.89
CA GLY A 403 -43.78 -9.61 -8.78
C GLY A 403 -42.35 -9.45 -8.27
N ASN A 404 -41.63 -10.55 -8.01
CA ASN A 404 -40.23 -10.46 -7.58
C ASN A 404 -39.32 -9.87 -8.67
N ARG A 405 -39.58 -10.17 -9.95
CA ARG A 405 -38.87 -9.52 -11.07
C ARG A 405 -39.18 -8.03 -11.18
N LEU A 406 -40.44 -7.64 -11.02
CA LEU A 406 -40.87 -6.24 -11.02
C LEU A 406 -40.23 -5.47 -9.87
N ILE A 407 -40.23 -6.04 -8.65
CA ILE A 407 -39.56 -5.47 -7.48
C ILE A 407 -38.08 -5.24 -7.78
N SER A 408 -37.36 -6.26 -8.25
CA SER A 408 -35.94 -6.16 -8.61
C SER A 408 -35.68 -5.12 -9.70
N CYS A 409 -36.55 -5.05 -10.70
CA CYS A 409 -36.49 -4.05 -11.78
C CYS A 409 -36.69 -2.63 -11.24
N ILE A 410 -37.70 -2.40 -10.41
CA ILE A 410 -37.97 -1.10 -9.77
C ILE A 410 -36.79 -0.70 -8.88
N GLU A 411 -36.32 -1.59 -8.02
CA GLU A 411 -35.19 -1.38 -7.12
C GLU A 411 -33.92 -1.00 -7.90
N SER A 412 -33.66 -1.68 -9.01
CA SER A 412 -32.55 -1.38 -9.91
C SER A 412 -32.70 -0.02 -10.59
N LEU A 413 -33.89 0.30 -11.11
CA LEU A 413 -34.14 1.56 -11.81
C LEU A 413 -34.03 2.77 -10.88
N TYR A 414 -34.69 2.77 -9.71
CA TYR A 414 -34.66 3.94 -8.83
C TYR A 414 -33.28 4.13 -8.17
N MET A 415 -32.50 3.05 -7.97
CA MET A 415 -31.13 3.14 -7.44
C MET A 415 -30.16 3.74 -8.47
N HIS A 416 -30.23 3.26 -9.72
CA HIS A 416 -29.20 3.51 -10.71
C HIS A 416 -29.52 4.63 -11.70
N MET A 417 -30.79 5.02 -11.83
CA MET A 417 -31.16 6.15 -12.66
C MET A 417 -30.82 7.49 -11.99
N PRO A 418 -30.35 8.48 -12.76
CA PRO A 418 -30.15 9.83 -12.27
C PRO A 418 -31.45 10.44 -11.75
N THR A 419 -31.34 11.29 -10.73
CA THR A 419 -32.50 12.03 -10.18
C THR A 419 -33.09 13.05 -11.16
N SER A 420 -32.35 13.39 -12.22
CA SER A 420 -32.86 14.19 -13.33
C SER A 420 -33.85 13.45 -14.22
N VAL A 421 -33.95 12.11 -14.09
CA VAL A 421 -34.85 11.26 -14.88
C VAL A 421 -36.00 10.75 -14.04
N ILE A 422 -35.73 10.29 -12.81
CA ILE A 422 -36.77 9.86 -11.87
C ILE A 422 -36.94 10.96 -10.82
N SER A 423 -38.11 11.59 -10.78
CA SER A 423 -38.44 12.61 -9.80
C SER A 423 -38.55 12.03 -8.38
N ALA A 424 -38.41 12.85 -7.35
CA ALA A 424 -38.54 12.41 -5.97
C ALA A 424 -39.93 11.82 -5.68
N GLU A 425 -40.99 12.36 -6.30
CA GLU A 425 -42.35 11.82 -6.17
C GLU A 425 -42.48 10.46 -6.87
N ALA A 426 -41.96 10.31 -8.09
CA ALA A 426 -41.96 9.02 -8.78
C ALA A 426 -41.17 7.96 -7.98
N ALA A 427 -40.02 8.33 -7.40
CA ALA A 427 -39.23 7.44 -6.55
C ALA A 427 -39.98 7.02 -5.26
N LYS A 428 -40.71 7.95 -4.64
CA LYS A 428 -41.59 7.65 -3.50
C LYS A 428 -42.65 6.64 -3.89
N GLN A 429 -43.35 6.85 -5.01
CA GLN A 429 -44.35 5.91 -5.52
C GLN A 429 -43.75 4.55 -5.87
N MET A 430 -42.55 4.50 -6.46
CA MET A 430 -41.81 3.25 -6.70
C MET A 430 -41.52 2.49 -5.39
N ASN A 431 -41.13 3.20 -4.32
CA ASN A 431 -40.87 2.58 -3.03
C ASN A 431 -42.16 2.04 -2.38
N VAL A 432 -43.24 2.82 -2.43
CA VAL A 432 -44.57 2.39 -1.95
C VAL A 432 -45.02 1.15 -2.72
N LEU A 433 -44.88 1.13 -4.04
CA LEU A 433 -45.23 -0.04 -4.86
C LEU A 433 -44.44 -1.29 -4.48
N VAL A 434 -43.13 -1.17 -4.27
CA VAL A 434 -42.29 -2.30 -3.82
C VAL A 434 -42.79 -2.84 -2.48
N HIS A 435 -43.12 -1.96 -1.54
CA HIS A 435 -43.68 -2.38 -0.24
C HIS A 435 -45.04 -3.05 -0.42
N SER A 436 -45.95 -2.45 -1.19
CA SER A 436 -47.29 -3.00 -1.46
C SER A 436 -47.24 -4.35 -2.17
N LEU A 437 -46.30 -4.55 -3.12
CA LEU A 437 -46.12 -5.84 -3.78
C LEU A 437 -45.63 -6.94 -2.82
N LYS A 438 -44.73 -6.62 -1.89
CA LYS A 438 -44.26 -7.56 -0.85
C LYS A 438 -45.39 -7.95 0.11
N VAL A 439 -46.16 -6.96 0.57
CA VAL A 439 -47.36 -7.20 1.40
C VAL A 439 -48.39 -8.02 0.65
N LEU A 440 -48.60 -7.75 -0.65
CA LEU A 440 -49.52 -8.51 -1.48
C LEU A 440 -49.08 -9.97 -1.63
N GLU A 441 -47.78 -10.24 -1.79
CA GLU A 441 -47.24 -11.61 -1.84
C GLU A 441 -47.53 -12.38 -0.54
N GLU A 442 -47.32 -11.74 0.61
CA GLU A 442 -47.60 -12.32 1.93
C GLU A 442 -49.09 -12.63 2.10
N LEU A 443 -49.97 -11.69 1.75
CA LEU A 443 -51.43 -11.87 1.82
C LEU A 443 -51.90 -12.99 0.88
N MET A 444 -51.41 -13.03 -0.37
CA MET A 444 -51.75 -14.09 -1.33
C MET A 444 -51.32 -15.47 -0.81
N THR A 445 -50.11 -15.57 -0.25
CA THR A 445 -49.61 -16.83 0.33
C THR A 445 -50.45 -17.30 1.51
N GLN A 446 -50.89 -16.38 2.37
CA GLN A 446 -51.78 -16.69 3.50
C GLN A 446 -53.16 -17.18 3.02
N THR A 447 -53.72 -16.60 1.96
CA THR A 447 -55.03 -17.02 1.42
C THR A 447 -55.03 -18.43 0.82
N VAL A 448 -53.90 -18.89 0.27
CA VAL A 448 -53.77 -20.27 -0.26
C VAL A 448 -53.70 -21.32 0.84
N ILE A 449 -53.18 -20.97 2.03
CA ILE A 449 -53.12 -21.88 3.19
C ILE A 449 -54.52 -22.16 3.77
N CYS A 450 -55.49 -21.27 3.54
CA CYS A 450 -56.85 -21.41 4.09
C CYS A 450 -57.81 -22.26 3.23
N GLU A 451 -57.40 -22.83 2.09
CA GLU A 451 -58.25 -23.64 1.17
C GLU A 451 -59.58 -23.01 0.70
N ASP A 452 -59.86 -21.74 0.99
CA ASP A 452 -61.20 -21.15 0.85
C ASP A 452 -61.28 -20.00 -0.18
N LEU A 453 -60.63 -20.14 -1.35
CA LEU A 453 -60.84 -19.19 -2.46
C LEU A 453 -62.17 -19.41 -3.21
N ASN A 454 -62.83 -20.55 -3.03
CA ASN A 454 -64.06 -20.91 -3.78
C ASN A 454 -65.36 -20.48 -3.08
N ARG A 455 -65.33 -19.89 -1.87
CA ARG A 455 -66.50 -19.33 -1.16
C ARG A 455 -66.47 -17.80 -1.00
N LEU A 456 -65.70 -17.12 -1.85
CA LEU A 456 -65.32 -15.71 -1.68
C LEU A 456 -66.35 -14.64 -2.11
N TYR A 457 -67.54 -15.01 -2.55
CA TYR A 457 -68.57 -14.03 -2.94
C TYR A 457 -69.60 -13.69 -1.86
N ASP A 458 -69.56 -14.33 -0.67
CA ASP A 458 -70.70 -14.24 0.26
C ASP A 458 -70.42 -13.91 1.74
N SER A 459 -69.19 -13.58 2.15
CA SER A 459 -69.01 -12.88 3.44
C SER A 459 -67.67 -12.14 3.58
N SER A 460 -67.77 -10.89 4.01
CA SER A 460 -66.72 -9.92 4.26
C SER A 460 -65.78 -10.35 5.40
N THR A 461 -64.74 -11.13 5.09
CA THR A 461 -63.59 -11.29 6.00
C THR A 461 -62.62 -10.12 5.82
N GLY A 462 -62.04 -9.62 6.92
CA GLY A 462 -61.14 -8.45 6.90
C GLY A 462 -59.89 -8.62 6.03
N VAL A 463 -59.51 -9.87 5.72
CA VAL A 463 -58.38 -10.21 4.85
C VAL A 463 -58.69 -9.91 3.38
N ILE A 464 -59.91 -10.19 2.89
CA ILE A 464 -60.32 -9.94 1.50
C ILE A 464 -60.34 -8.44 1.21
N VAL A 465 -60.96 -7.66 2.10
CA VAL A 465 -61.00 -6.19 1.98
C VAL A 465 -59.59 -5.59 1.98
N SER A 466 -58.65 -6.22 2.70
CA SER A 466 -57.25 -5.81 2.73
C SER A 466 -56.50 -6.20 1.44
N LEU A 467 -56.80 -7.37 0.87
CA LEU A 467 -56.24 -7.84 -0.40
C LEU A 467 -56.69 -6.96 -1.57
N ASP A 468 -58.00 -6.72 -1.72
CA ASP A 468 -58.56 -5.88 -2.78
C ASP A 468 -58.01 -4.45 -2.72
N ARG A 469 -57.92 -3.89 -1.51
CA ARG A 469 -57.32 -2.58 -1.29
C ARG A 469 -55.85 -2.54 -1.72
N CYS A 470 -55.09 -3.60 -1.43
CA CYS A 470 -53.68 -3.69 -1.80
C CYS A 470 -53.50 -3.83 -3.32
N ILE A 471 -54.34 -4.65 -3.98
CA ILE A 471 -54.35 -4.81 -5.44
C ILE A 471 -54.65 -3.47 -6.12
N MET A 472 -55.72 -2.78 -5.68
CA MET A 472 -56.09 -1.46 -6.20
C MET A 472 -54.95 -0.44 -6.02
N SER A 473 -54.32 -0.41 -4.85
CA SER A 473 -53.17 0.46 -4.61
C SER A 473 -51.99 0.15 -5.54
N CYS A 474 -51.66 -1.13 -5.75
CA CYS A 474 -50.61 -1.54 -6.69
C CYS A 474 -50.93 -1.12 -8.13
N LEU A 475 -52.18 -1.32 -8.58
CA LEU A 475 -52.64 -0.94 -9.92
C LEU A 475 -52.56 0.56 -10.15
N GLU A 476 -53.11 1.36 -9.23
CA GLU A 476 -53.07 2.83 -9.30
C GLU A 476 -51.64 3.34 -9.44
N ILE A 477 -50.73 2.82 -8.60
CA ILE A 477 -49.33 3.23 -8.64
C ILE A 477 -48.63 2.75 -9.93
N LEU A 478 -48.89 1.53 -10.39
CA LEU A 478 -48.31 1.01 -11.63
C LEU A 478 -48.72 1.83 -12.86
N VAL A 479 -50.01 2.17 -12.96
CA VAL A 479 -50.54 3.02 -14.05
C VAL A 479 -49.95 4.43 -13.97
N TYR A 480 -49.86 5.01 -12.77
CA TYR A 480 -49.19 6.29 -12.55
C TYR A 480 -47.71 6.27 -12.97
N LEU A 481 -46.95 5.26 -12.54
CA LEU A 481 -45.54 5.14 -12.87
C LEU A 481 -45.31 4.92 -14.36
N ARG A 482 -46.15 4.13 -15.03
CA ARG A 482 -46.05 3.87 -16.47
C ARG A 482 -46.36 5.12 -17.32
N SER A 483 -47.28 5.97 -16.87
CA SER A 483 -47.58 7.24 -17.53
C SER A 483 -46.54 8.32 -17.25
N THR A 484 -45.90 8.29 -16.08
CA THR A 484 -44.93 9.33 -15.65
C THR A 484 -43.50 9.02 -16.09
N LEU A 485 -43.07 7.76 -16.08
CA LEU A 485 -41.69 7.35 -16.36
C LEU A 485 -41.49 7.05 -17.85
N CYS A 486 -40.78 7.94 -18.55
CA CYS A 486 -40.35 7.72 -19.92
C CYS A 486 -38.83 7.47 -19.97
N PHE A 487 -38.43 6.21 -20.13
CA PHE A 487 -37.02 5.86 -20.20
C PHE A 487 -36.46 5.92 -21.63
N PRO A 488 -35.20 6.37 -21.82
CA PRO A 488 -34.55 6.34 -23.12
C PRO A 488 -34.34 4.89 -23.59
N LYS A 489 -34.47 4.66 -24.90
CA LYS A 489 -34.13 3.37 -25.51
C LYS A 489 -32.65 3.33 -25.88
N PHE A 490 -31.97 2.25 -25.52
CA PHE A 490 -30.56 2.04 -25.82
C PHE A 490 -30.36 0.78 -26.65
N GLU A 491 -29.67 0.93 -27.79
CA GLU A 491 -29.33 -0.20 -28.67
C GLU A 491 -28.06 -0.94 -28.24
N LYS A 492 -27.12 -0.23 -27.59
CA LYS A 492 -25.81 -0.75 -27.18
C LYS A 492 -25.37 -0.16 -25.84
N ASP A 493 -24.61 -0.93 -25.07
CA ASP A 493 -24.15 -0.60 -23.72
C ASP A 493 -23.36 0.71 -23.64
N TYR A 494 -22.56 1.04 -24.66
CA TYR A 494 -21.81 2.30 -24.69
C TYR A 494 -22.73 3.54 -24.66
N LYS A 495 -23.97 3.44 -25.19
CA LYS A 495 -24.95 4.53 -25.13
C LYS A 495 -25.47 4.71 -23.70
N ILE A 496 -25.68 3.63 -22.97
CA ILE A 496 -26.03 3.66 -21.52
C ILE A 496 -24.87 4.27 -20.73
N LYS A 497 -23.63 3.84 -21.01
CA LYS A 497 -22.42 4.39 -20.39
C LYS A 497 -22.33 5.92 -20.56
N LYS A 498 -22.53 6.40 -21.80
CA LYS A 498 -22.57 7.83 -22.10
C LYS A 498 -23.72 8.54 -21.40
N PHE A 499 -24.90 7.93 -21.33
CA PHE A 499 -26.05 8.49 -20.63
C PHE A 499 -25.81 8.64 -19.12
N CYS A 500 -25.26 7.61 -18.45
CA CYS A 500 -24.93 7.67 -17.02
C CYS A 500 -23.91 8.78 -16.75
N LEU A 501 -22.82 8.81 -17.51
CA LEU A 501 -21.81 9.87 -17.40
C LEU A 501 -22.39 11.25 -17.70
N ALA A 502 -23.28 11.37 -18.68
CA ALA A 502 -23.89 12.63 -19.07
C ALA A 502 -25.00 13.11 -18.14
N ASN A 503 -25.39 12.36 -17.09
CA ASN A 503 -26.40 12.80 -16.13
C ASN A 503 -25.95 12.71 -14.66
N ALA A 504 -24.80 12.11 -14.39
CA ALA A 504 -24.20 12.14 -13.05
C ALA A 504 -23.85 13.56 -12.61
N CYS A 505 -24.10 13.86 -11.34
CA CYS A 505 -23.63 15.07 -10.67
C CYS A 505 -22.17 14.90 -10.23
N LEU A 506 -21.83 13.77 -9.61
CA LEU A 506 -20.46 13.47 -9.20
C LEU A 506 -19.89 12.35 -10.06
N VAL A 507 -18.73 12.61 -10.67
CA VAL A 507 -17.95 11.62 -11.41
C VAL A 507 -16.61 11.44 -10.69
N PHE A 508 -16.21 10.21 -10.45
CA PHE A 508 -14.94 9.85 -9.82
C PHE A 508 -14.08 9.07 -10.81
N SER A 509 -12.83 9.47 -11.01
CA SER A 509 -11.89 8.74 -11.88
C SER A 509 -10.44 8.98 -11.47
N THR A 510 -9.48 8.26 -12.04
CA THR A 510 -8.08 8.72 -11.96
C THR A 510 -7.88 9.95 -12.86
N ALA A 511 -6.84 10.75 -12.61
CA ALA A 511 -6.50 11.88 -13.49
C ALA A 511 -6.26 11.42 -14.93
N SER A 512 -5.51 10.33 -15.12
CA SER A 512 -5.23 9.73 -16.44
C SER A 512 -6.49 9.24 -17.17
N SER A 513 -7.43 8.60 -16.47
CA SER A 513 -8.65 8.06 -17.09
C SER A 513 -9.67 9.15 -17.46
N SER A 514 -9.57 10.35 -16.88
CA SER A 514 -10.48 11.47 -17.17
C SER A 514 -10.47 11.88 -18.65
N ILE A 515 -9.44 11.52 -19.41
CA ILE A 515 -9.38 11.75 -20.86
C ILE A 515 -10.55 11.13 -21.61
N ASN A 516 -11.11 10.02 -21.11
CA ASN A 516 -12.27 9.36 -21.72
C ASN A 516 -13.60 10.08 -21.43
N LEU A 517 -13.59 11.09 -20.54
CA LEU A 517 -14.76 11.90 -20.22
C LEU A 517 -14.93 13.12 -21.14
N SER A 518 -13.87 13.53 -21.85
CA SER A 518 -13.90 14.72 -22.70
C SER A 518 -14.80 14.59 -23.94
N TYR A 519 -15.11 13.35 -24.36
CA TYR A 519 -15.93 13.07 -25.53
C TYR A 519 -17.41 12.86 -25.19
N GLY A 520 -18.22 13.91 -25.38
CA GLY A 520 -19.68 13.79 -25.48
C GLY A 520 -20.46 13.74 -24.16
N THR A 521 -19.85 14.10 -23.04
CA THR A 521 -20.54 14.35 -21.76
C THR A 521 -21.08 15.79 -21.70
N LYS A 522 -22.10 16.03 -20.86
CA LYS A 522 -22.52 17.42 -20.57
C LYS A 522 -21.38 18.14 -19.82
N PRO A 523 -21.29 19.47 -19.91
CA PRO A 523 -20.20 20.22 -19.28
C PRO A 523 -20.07 19.96 -17.77
N LEU A 524 -18.81 19.89 -17.29
CA LEU A 524 -18.46 19.77 -15.89
C LEU A 524 -18.02 21.13 -15.37
N GLU A 525 -18.60 21.58 -14.25
CA GLU A 525 -18.37 22.93 -13.72
C GLU A 525 -17.19 22.97 -12.73
N PHE A 526 -17.04 21.90 -11.93
CA PHE A 526 -15.99 21.76 -10.93
C PHE A 526 -15.04 20.60 -11.25
N LEU A 527 -13.76 20.83 -10.93
CA LEU A 527 -12.72 19.81 -10.87
C LEU A 527 -12.11 19.81 -9.47
N VAL A 528 -12.15 18.67 -8.79
CA VAL A 528 -11.47 18.42 -7.52
C VAL A 528 -10.39 17.40 -7.76
N ILE A 529 -9.13 17.71 -7.42
CA ILE A 529 -8.02 16.75 -7.50
C ILE A 529 -7.52 16.47 -6.08
N ASP A 530 -7.76 15.26 -5.59
CA ASP A 530 -7.19 14.75 -4.34
C ASP A 530 -5.76 14.23 -4.58
N GLU A 531 -4.92 14.31 -3.56
CA GLU A 531 -3.49 13.99 -3.62
C GLU A 531 -2.78 14.67 -4.81
N ALA A 532 -3.16 15.90 -5.12
CA ALA A 532 -2.66 16.68 -6.27
C ALA A 532 -1.14 16.89 -6.24
N ALA A 533 -0.52 16.83 -5.06
CA ALA A 533 0.93 16.93 -4.89
C ALA A 533 1.70 15.70 -5.43
N GLN A 534 1.01 14.57 -5.65
CA GLN A 534 1.60 13.33 -6.18
C GLN A 534 1.39 13.17 -7.70
N LEU A 535 0.69 14.09 -8.35
CA LEU A 535 0.54 14.10 -9.80
C LEU A 535 1.68 14.89 -10.44
N LYS A 536 2.17 14.42 -11.59
CA LYS A 536 3.01 15.26 -12.45
C LYS A 536 2.19 16.45 -12.92
N GLU A 537 2.83 17.62 -13.02
CA GLU A 537 2.14 18.83 -13.48
C GLU A 537 1.46 18.63 -14.85
N CYS A 538 2.13 17.97 -15.80
CA CYS A 538 1.55 17.64 -17.10
C CYS A 538 0.39 16.62 -17.04
N GLU A 539 0.32 15.77 -16.01
CA GLU A 539 -0.79 14.84 -15.81
C GLU A 539 -2.05 15.56 -15.29
N SER A 540 -1.86 16.60 -14.47
CA SER A 540 -2.96 17.46 -14.01
C SER A 540 -3.63 18.21 -15.16
N LEU A 541 -2.93 18.38 -16.29
CA LEU A 541 -3.47 19.03 -17.49
C LEU A 541 -4.61 18.23 -18.14
N ILE A 542 -4.63 16.91 -17.98
CA ILE A 542 -5.64 16.03 -18.58
C ILE A 542 -7.07 16.43 -18.13
N PRO A 543 -7.40 16.44 -16.82
CA PRO A 543 -8.72 16.87 -16.36
C PRO A 543 -8.95 18.38 -16.47
N LEU A 544 -7.89 19.22 -16.49
CA LEU A 544 -8.03 20.67 -16.68
C LEU A 544 -8.61 21.05 -18.05
N GLN A 545 -8.58 20.13 -19.01
CA GLN A 545 -9.08 20.36 -20.37
C GLN A 545 -10.57 20.10 -20.56
N LEU A 546 -11.29 19.72 -19.50
CA LEU A 546 -12.70 19.38 -19.58
C LEU A 546 -13.58 20.58 -19.97
N ARG A 547 -14.64 20.30 -20.72
CA ARG A 547 -15.54 21.33 -21.25
C ARG A 547 -16.40 21.92 -20.15
N GLY A 548 -16.43 23.27 -20.10
CA GLY A 548 -17.28 24.05 -19.19
C GLY A 548 -16.73 24.23 -17.78
N LEU A 549 -15.46 23.85 -17.56
CA LEU A 549 -14.80 23.97 -16.28
C LEU A 549 -14.67 25.44 -15.86
N LYS A 550 -15.15 25.75 -14.65
CA LYS A 550 -15.09 27.09 -14.06
C LYS A 550 -14.23 27.13 -12.80
N HIS A 551 -14.29 26.08 -11.99
CA HIS A 551 -13.66 26.06 -10.67
C HIS A 551 -12.77 24.82 -10.52
N VAL A 552 -11.54 25.04 -10.08
CA VAL A 552 -10.56 23.98 -9.83
C VAL A 552 -10.11 24.02 -8.38
N ILE A 553 -10.13 22.88 -7.73
CA ILE A 553 -9.73 22.69 -6.35
C ILE A 553 -8.64 21.62 -6.33
N LEU A 554 -7.43 22.01 -5.96
CA LEU A 554 -6.31 21.08 -5.79
C LEU A 554 -6.12 20.83 -4.30
N VAL A 555 -6.15 19.57 -3.89
CA VAL A 555 -5.97 19.16 -2.50
C VAL A 555 -4.72 18.28 -2.42
N GLY A 556 -3.79 18.62 -1.55
CA GLY A 556 -2.52 17.89 -1.49
C GLY A 556 -1.61 18.33 -0.36
N ASP A 557 -0.39 17.80 -0.38
CA ASP A 557 0.67 18.11 0.56
C ASP A 557 2.05 18.00 -0.11
N GLU A 558 2.64 19.14 -0.45
CA GLU A 558 3.96 19.27 -1.08
C GLU A 558 5.13 18.91 -0.15
N ARG A 559 4.86 18.68 1.15
CA ARG A 559 5.86 18.19 2.11
C ARG A 559 5.94 16.66 2.14
N GLN A 560 5.06 15.94 1.43
CA GLN A 560 5.12 14.49 1.23
C GLN A 560 5.70 14.13 -0.14
N LEU A 561 5.77 12.83 -0.46
CA LEU A 561 6.39 12.30 -1.67
C LEU A 561 5.82 12.94 -2.96
N PRO A 562 6.68 13.37 -3.90
CA PRO A 562 6.25 13.85 -5.21
C PRO A 562 5.80 12.70 -6.11
N ALA A 563 5.41 13.03 -7.35
CA ALA A 563 5.17 12.04 -8.38
C ALA A 563 6.43 11.20 -8.65
N THR A 564 6.26 9.88 -8.83
CA THR A 564 7.38 9.00 -9.21
C THR A 564 7.84 9.30 -10.64
N VAL A 565 9.15 9.43 -10.80
CA VAL A 565 9.84 9.60 -12.08
C VAL A 565 10.87 8.48 -12.24
N GLN A 566 10.88 7.81 -13.39
CA GLN A 566 11.81 6.72 -13.69
C GLN A 566 13.16 7.26 -14.16
N SER A 567 13.16 8.27 -15.03
CA SER A 567 14.40 8.85 -15.53
C SER A 567 14.99 9.84 -14.53
N LYS A 568 16.25 9.62 -14.18
CA LYS A 568 17.03 10.59 -13.39
C LYS A 568 17.20 11.92 -14.15
N ILE A 569 17.32 11.89 -15.47
CA ILE A 569 17.44 13.09 -16.31
C ILE A 569 16.15 13.91 -16.22
N SER A 570 14.98 13.26 -16.32
CA SER A 570 13.69 13.94 -16.15
C SER A 570 13.44 14.39 -14.71
N GLU A 571 13.91 13.64 -13.72
CA GLU A 571 13.83 14.02 -12.30
C GLU A 571 14.62 15.31 -12.04
N GLU A 572 15.87 15.37 -12.49
CA GLU A 572 16.75 16.56 -12.39
C GLU A 572 16.16 17.77 -13.13
N ALA A 573 15.45 17.55 -14.24
CA ALA A 573 14.74 18.60 -14.97
C ALA A 573 13.44 19.10 -14.27
N GLY A 574 13.03 18.49 -13.15
CA GLY A 574 11.83 18.87 -12.42
C GLY A 574 10.53 18.26 -12.96
N PHE A 575 10.58 17.21 -13.77
CA PHE A 575 9.39 16.54 -14.34
C PHE A 575 8.45 15.95 -13.28
N GLY A 576 8.99 15.59 -12.10
CA GLY A 576 8.22 15.09 -10.97
C GLY A 576 7.50 16.18 -10.16
N ARG A 577 7.76 17.47 -10.44
CA ARG A 577 7.10 18.58 -9.75
C ARG A 577 5.61 18.59 -10.07
N SER A 578 4.79 18.68 -9.04
CA SER A 578 3.34 18.76 -9.20
C SER A 578 2.88 20.19 -9.50
N LEU A 579 1.70 20.31 -10.10
CA LEU A 579 1.05 21.61 -10.28
C LEU A 579 0.81 22.29 -8.94
N PHE A 580 0.40 21.52 -7.92
CA PHE A 580 0.21 22.00 -6.55
C PHE A 580 1.51 22.62 -6.00
N GLU A 581 2.63 21.89 -6.09
CA GLU A 581 3.92 22.36 -5.62
C GLU A 581 4.39 23.63 -6.34
N ARG A 582 4.21 23.71 -7.67
CA ARG A 582 4.57 24.92 -8.43
C ARG A 582 3.78 26.13 -7.94
N LEU A 583 2.46 26.01 -7.84
CA LEU A 583 1.59 27.11 -7.41
C LEU A 583 1.91 27.56 -5.98
N VAL A 584 2.18 26.62 -5.07
CA VAL A 584 2.63 26.97 -3.72
C VAL A 584 3.98 27.69 -3.74
N SER A 585 4.94 27.23 -4.57
CA SER A 585 6.26 27.88 -4.68
C SER A 585 6.20 29.27 -5.29
N LEU A 586 5.15 29.56 -6.07
CA LEU A 586 4.86 30.86 -6.61
C LEU A 586 4.18 31.77 -5.57
N GLY A 587 3.59 31.24 -4.50
CA GLY A 587 2.96 32.04 -3.45
C GLY A 587 1.44 32.15 -3.55
N HIS A 588 0.80 31.26 -4.33
CA HIS A 588 -0.66 31.13 -4.31
C HIS A 588 -1.17 30.83 -2.90
N LYS A 589 -2.30 31.44 -2.52
CA LYS A 589 -2.90 31.21 -1.22
C LYS A 589 -3.42 29.78 -1.14
N LYS A 590 -3.17 29.15 0.01
CA LYS A 590 -3.62 27.80 0.32
C LYS A 590 -4.38 27.79 1.64
N HIS A 591 -5.51 27.09 1.66
CA HIS A 591 -6.26 26.81 2.87
C HIS A 591 -5.56 25.68 3.63
N LEU A 592 -4.89 25.99 4.73
CA LEU A 592 -4.25 24.99 5.58
C LEU A 592 -5.31 24.31 6.47
N LEU A 593 -5.41 22.99 6.38
CA LEU A 593 -6.11 22.17 7.37
C LEU A 593 -5.18 21.99 8.58
N ASN A 594 -5.49 22.65 9.69
CA ASN A 594 -4.52 22.86 10.76
C ASN A 594 -4.72 21.98 12.00
N VAL A 595 -5.63 21.00 11.98
CA VAL A 595 -5.83 20.07 13.12
C VAL A 595 -5.64 18.64 12.67
N GLN A 596 -4.75 17.89 13.31
CA GLN A 596 -4.52 16.46 13.04
C GLN A 596 -5.26 15.58 14.06
N TYR A 597 -5.87 14.50 13.57
CA TYR A 597 -6.74 13.59 14.33
C TYR A 597 -6.21 12.15 14.38
N ARG A 598 -4.98 11.91 13.90
CA ARG A 598 -4.44 10.56 13.68
C ARG A 598 -3.35 10.18 14.65
N MET A 599 -2.38 11.04 14.87
CA MET A 599 -1.13 10.70 15.57
C MET A 599 -1.27 11.03 17.04
N HIS A 600 -0.76 10.15 17.92
CA HIS A 600 -0.51 10.54 19.30
C HIS A 600 0.37 11.80 19.36
N PRO A 601 0.14 12.76 20.28
CA PRO A 601 0.90 14.03 20.35
C PRO A 601 2.43 13.86 20.41
N SER A 602 2.92 12.76 20.99
CA SER A 602 4.35 12.46 21.01
C SER A 602 4.94 12.18 19.62
N ILE A 603 4.12 11.68 18.68
CA ILE A 603 4.50 11.37 17.31
C ILE A 603 4.42 12.64 16.46
N SER A 604 3.30 13.36 16.52
CA SER A 604 3.03 14.56 15.70
C SER A 604 3.99 15.73 16.00
N GLN A 605 4.51 15.80 17.22
CA GLN A 605 5.37 16.91 17.68
C GLN A 605 6.56 17.19 16.77
N PHE A 606 7.31 16.15 16.35
CA PHE A 606 8.50 16.35 15.52
C PHE A 606 8.14 16.73 14.08
N PRO A 607 7.28 15.99 13.34
CA PRO A 607 6.88 16.38 12.00
C PRO A 607 6.28 17.79 11.92
N ASN A 608 5.44 18.16 12.89
CA ASN A 608 4.85 19.49 12.96
C ASN A 608 5.90 20.60 13.07
N ARG A 609 6.91 20.39 13.92
CA ARG A 609 7.99 21.36 14.12
C ARG A 609 8.88 21.50 12.88
N GLU A 610 9.28 20.39 12.26
CA GLU A 610 10.29 20.40 11.21
C GLU A 610 9.73 20.60 9.80
N PHE A 611 8.51 20.15 9.51
CA PHE A 611 7.94 20.19 8.15
C PHE A 611 6.82 21.21 7.97
N TYR A 612 6.18 21.65 9.06
CA TYR A 612 4.95 22.47 9.02
C TYR A 612 5.01 23.70 9.93
N ASP A 613 6.21 24.14 10.33
CA ASP A 613 6.45 25.38 11.08
C ASP A 613 5.57 25.54 12.35
N LYS A 614 5.24 24.43 13.02
CA LYS A 614 4.35 24.36 14.19
C LYS A 614 2.92 24.85 13.95
N GLN A 615 2.45 24.90 12.70
CA GLN A 615 1.12 25.37 12.35
C GLN A 615 0.01 24.31 12.58
N ILE A 616 0.38 23.07 12.92
CA ILE A 616 -0.58 21.97 13.10
C ILE A 616 -0.88 21.74 14.58
N PHE A 617 -2.15 21.61 14.92
CA PHE A 617 -2.65 21.34 16.25
C PHE A 617 -3.10 19.89 16.39
N ASP A 618 -2.94 19.32 17.57
CA ASP A 618 -3.50 18.00 17.88
C ASP A 618 -4.99 18.13 18.26
N GLY A 619 -5.85 17.32 17.63
CA GLY A 619 -7.28 17.27 17.87
C GLY A 619 -7.66 16.75 19.27
N VAL A 620 -8.90 17.02 19.69
CA VAL A 620 -9.39 16.62 21.03
C VAL A 620 -9.37 15.09 21.20
N ASN A 621 -9.64 14.34 20.12
CA ASN A 621 -9.62 12.88 20.14
C ASN A 621 -8.23 12.33 20.53
N VAL A 622 -7.14 12.85 19.94
CA VAL A 622 -5.78 12.37 20.18
C VAL A 622 -5.19 12.87 21.50
N LYS A 623 -5.72 13.97 22.04
CA LYS A 623 -5.36 14.50 23.36
C LYS A 623 -6.08 13.81 24.51
N SER A 624 -7.13 13.04 24.23
CA SER A 624 -7.90 12.36 25.28
C SER A 624 -7.06 11.31 26.01
N ASN A 625 -7.25 11.17 27.32
CA ASN A 625 -6.48 10.22 28.15
C ASN A 625 -6.63 8.76 27.69
N GLY A 626 -7.73 8.40 27.02
CA GLY A 626 -7.99 7.06 26.50
C GLY A 626 -7.39 6.78 25.11
N TYR A 627 -6.81 7.79 24.45
CA TYR A 627 -6.26 7.64 23.11
C TYR A 627 -4.95 6.87 23.11
N GLY A 628 -4.06 7.15 24.07
CA GLY A 628 -2.78 6.47 24.19
C GLY A 628 -2.97 4.96 24.38
N LYS A 629 -2.41 4.16 23.46
CA LYS A 629 -2.37 2.70 23.54
C LYS A 629 -0.97 2.22 23.87
N ARG A 630 -0.87 1.17 24.70
CA ARG A 630 0.38 0.43 24.93
C ARG A 630 0.16 -1.02 24.54
N PHE A 631 0.80 -1.44 23.46
CA PHE A 631 0.69 -2.79 22.93
C PHE A 631 1.73 -3.75 23.52
N LEU A 632 2.88 -3.23 23.98
CA LEU A 632 3.92 -3.98 24.69
C LEU A 632 4.27 -3.29 26.01
N GLN A 633 4.82 -4.07 26.96
CA GLN A 633 5.30 -3.57 28.25
C GLN A 633 6.75 -3.10 28.15
N GLY A 634 7.09 -2.03 28.88
CA GLY A 634 8.43 -1.44 28.91
C GLY A 634 8.48 -0.03 28.32
N SER A 635 9.40 0.80 28.81
CA SER A 635 9.57 2.19 28.37
C SER A 635 9.97 2.32 26.90
N ILE A 636 10.72 1.32 26.40
CA ILE A 636 11.15 1.23 25.00
C ILE A 636 9.98 1.14 24.01
N TYR A 637 8.79 0.67 24.42
CA TYR A 637 7.61 0.52 23.58
C TYR A 637 6.55 1.62 23.82
N GLY A 638 6.99 2.83 24.17
CA GLY A 638 6.11 4.00 24.27
C GLY A 638 5.53 4.46 22.93
N SER A 639 4.68 5.51 22.95
CA SER A 639 4.06 6.05 21.73
C SER A 639 5.06 6.60 20.70
N TYR A 640 6.25 7.02 21.16
CA TYR A 640 7.36 7.40 20.30
C TYR A 640 8.67 6.94 20.94
N SER A 641 9.43 6.13 20.21
CA SER A 641 10.72 5.60 20.65
C SER A 641 11.73 5.53 19.52
N PHE A 642 12.96 5.93 19.80
CA PHE A 642 14.11 5.62 18.98
C PHE A 642 14.88 4.47 19.66
N ILE A 643 15.01 3.35 18.95
CA ILE A 643 15.66 2.12 19.40
C ILE A 643 17.01 2.00 18.67
N ASN A 644 18.08 2.29 19.39
CA ASN A 644 19.44 2.27 18.88
C ASN A 644 19.95 0.84 18.69
N VAL A 645 20.45 0.56 17.49
CA VAL A 645 21.09 -0.70 17.09
C VAL A 645 22.55 -0.42 16.72
N SER A 646 23.44 -0.50 17.72
CA SER A 646 24.84 -0.07 17.60
C SER A 646 25.73 -1.05 16.83
N SER A 647 25.54 -2.36 16.95
CA SER A 647 26.42 -3.38 16.37
C SER A 647 25.89 -4.03 15.10
N GLY A 648 24.89 -3.42 14.45
CA GLY A 648 24.38 -3.87 13.16
C GLY A 648 25.40 -3.65 12.04
N ARG A 649 25.20 -4.31 10.89
CA ARG A 649 26.03 -4.12 9.69
C ARG A 649 25.13 -3.97 8.47
N GLU A 650 25.42 -2.96 7.66
CA GLU A 650 24.80 -2.83 6.34
C GLU A 650 25.52 -3.74 5.32
N GLU A 651 24.75 -4.48 4.54
CA GLU A 651 25.24 -5.34 3.47
C GLU A 651 24.37 -5.24 2.22
N PHE A 652 24.97 -5.53 1.06
CA PHE A 652 24.24 -5.59 -0.21
C PHE A 652 23.66 -6.98 -0.43
N ASP A 653 22.43 -7.05 -0.94
CA ASP A 653 21.87 -8.27 -1.48
C ASP A 653 22.38 -8.56 -2.91
N LYS A 654 21.89 -9.65 -3.52
CA LYS A 654 22.24 -10.03 -4.90
C LYS A 654 21.84 -8.98 -5.95
N SER A 655 20.97 -8.05 -5.60
CA SER A 655 20.49 -6.95 -6.46
C SER A 655 21.15 -5.60 -6.15
N HIS A 656 22.21 -5.59 -5.33
CA HIS A 656 22.88 -4.38 -4.86
C HIS A 656 21.97 -3.41 -4.07
N SER A 657 20.90 -3.91 -3.46
CA SER A 657 20.10 -3.16 -2.48
C SER A 657 20.60 -3.45 -1.06
N MET A 658 20.56 -2.43 -0.20
CA MET A 658 21.05 -2.52 1.18
C MET A 658 20.07 -3.26 2.10
N ARG A 659 20.60 -4.02 3.06
CA ARG A 659 19.86 -4.64 4.16
C ARG A 659 20.71 -4.69 5.44
N ASN A 660 20.05 -4.87 6.57
CA ASN A 660 20.65 -5.05 7.89
C ASN A 660 19.90 -6.17 8.62
N ILE A 661 20.52 -7.36 8.64
CA ILE A 661 19.91 -8.58 9.18
C ILE A 661 19.67 -8.49 10.69
N MET A 662 20.50 -7.73 11.42
CA MET A 662 20.29 -7.50 12.85
C MET A 662 19.02 -6.67 13.09
N GLU A 663 18.85 -5.55 12.38
CA GLU A 663 17.60 -4.79 12.44
C GLU A 663 16.41 -5.68 12.04
N ALA A 664 16.52 -6.49 10.98
CA ALA A 664 15.44 -7.37 10.54
C ALA A 664 15.06 -8.40 11.60
N ALA A 665 16.03 -8.98 12.32
CA ALA A 665 15.79 -9.91 13.41
C ALA A 665 15.10 -9.23 14.62
N ILE A 666 15.54 -8.03 14.98
CA ILE A 666 14.92 -7.25 16.07
C ILE A 666 13.48 -6.88 15.69
N VAL A 667 13.23 -6.43 14.46
CA VAL A 667 11.87 -6.15 13.95
C VAL A 667 10.99 -7.40 14.06
N ALA A 668 11.48 -8.55 13.62
CA ALA A 668 10.73 -9.81 13.67
C ALA A 668 10.40 -10.21 15.11
N GLU A 669 11.31 -10.00 16.06
CA GLU A 669 11.08 -10.26 17.48
C GLU A 669 10.02 -9.31 18.07
N ILE A 670 10.07 -8.02 17.74
CA ILE A 670 9.03 -7.05 18.15
C ILE A 670 7.66 -7.47 17.62
N ILE A 671 7.57 -7.83 16.34
CA ILE A 671 6.32 -8.30 15.70
C ILE A 671 5.81 -9.58 16.36
N SER A 672 6.70 -10.52 16.66
CA SER A 672 6.36 -11.76 17.37
C SER A 672 5.76 -11.48 18.75
N ASN A 673 6.33 -10.52 19.49
CA ASN A 673 5.82 -10.13 20.81
C ASN A 673 4.48 -9.38 20.71
N LEU A 674 4.32 -8.51 19.71
CA LEU A 674 3.04 -7.85 19.44
C LEU A 674 1.93 -8.86 19.14
N TYR A 675 2.21 -9.87 18.32
CA TYR A 675 1.27 -10.94 18.00
C TYR A 675 0.87 -11.75 19.25
N LYS A 676 1.83 -12.13 20.10
CA LYS A 676 1.54 -12.86 21.34
C LYS A 676 0.63 -12.06 22.27
N GLU A 677 0.93 -10.77 22.45
CA GLU A 677 0.12 -9.87 23.30
C GLU A 677 -1.26 -9.59 22.69
N SER A 678 -1.36 -9.38 21.37
CA SER A 678 -2.64 -9.10 20.70
C SER A 678 -3.61 -10.28 20.81
N VAL A 679 -3.10 -11.50 20.62
CA VAL A 679 -3.87 -12.74 20.79
C VAL A 679 -4.25 -12.95 22.25
N SER A 680 -3.29 -12.79 23.18
CA SER A 680 -3.56 -12.95 24.62
C SER A 680 -4.62 -11.98 25.14
N ARG A 681 -4.59 -10.73 24.70
CA ARG A 681 -5.53 -9.67 25.11
C ARG A 681 -6.80 -9.63 24.26
N LYS A 682 -6.91 -10.44 23.21
CA LYS A 682 -7.99 -10.37 22.19
C LYS A 682 -8.18 -8.95 21.65
N GLN A 683 -7.08 -8.23 21.49
CA GLN A 683 -7.07 -6.85 21.02
C GLN A 683 -6.63 -6.83 19.56
N ARG A 684 -7.43 -6.23 18.68
CA ARG A 684 -7.04 -5.98 17.30
C ARG A 684 -5.88 -4.99 17.25
N VAL A 685 -4.80 -5.37 16.57
CA VAL A 685 -3.62 -4.53 16.35
C VAL A 685 -3.19 -4.62 14.89
N SER A 686 -3.05 -3.47 14.24
CA SER A 686 -2.50 -3.38 12.89
C SER A 686 -1.07 -2.83 12.93
N VAL A 687 -0.13 -3.52 12.28
CA VAL A 687 1.30 -3.22 12.36
C VAL A 687 1.89 -2.99 10.97
N GLY A 688 2.54 -1.85 10.78
CA GLY A 688 3.28 -1.54 9.57
C GLY A 688 4.78 -1.56 9.83
N CYS A 689 5.53 -2.30 9.03
CA CYS A 689 6.98 -2.19 9.00
C CYS A 689 7.44 -1.52 7.71
N ILE A 690 8.19 -0.43 7.87
CA ILE A 690 8.61 0.44 6.78
C ILE A 690 10.13 0.46 6.71
N SER A 691 10.68 0.29 5.51
CA SER A 691 12.11 0.49 5.27
C SER A 691 12.36 1.19 3.93
N PRO A 692 13.40 2.04 3.80
CA PRO A 692 13.74 2.68 2.52
C PRO A 692 14.25 1.69 1.46
N TYR A 693 14.68 0.48 1.84
CA TYR A 693 15.32 -0.48 0.94
C TYR A 693 14.48 -1.74 0.73
N LYS A 694 14.27 -2.13 -0.53
CA LYS A 694 13.50 -3.33 -0.88
C LYS A 694 14.16 -4.62 -0.39
N ALA A 695 15.49 -4.70 -0.38
CA ALA A 695 16.19 -5.84 0.20
C ALA A 695 15.93 -6.00 1.70
N GLN A 696 15.77 -4.89 2.44
CA GLN A 696 15.41 -4.96 3.85
C GLN A 696 13.96 -5.41 4.05
N VAL A 697 13.03 -4.90 3.22
CA VAL A 697 11.64 -5.37 3.22
C VAL A 697 11.58 -6.88 3.04
N ASN A 698 12.30 -7.42 2.05
CA ASN A 698 12.38 -8.86 1.82
C ASN A 698 13.04 -9.59 2.99
N ALA A 699 14.15 -9.07 3.55
CA ALA A 699 14.82 -9.70 4.69
C ALA A 699 13.92 -9.79 5.94
N ILE A 700 13.06 -8.79 6.17
CA ILE A 700 12.06 -8.81 7.24
C ILE A 700 10.96 -9.83 6.94
N LEU A 701 10.45 -9.86 5.71
CA LEU A 701 9.44 -10.85 5.30
C LEU A 701 9.98 -12.28 5.43
N ASP A 702 11.21 -12.54 5.00
CA ASP A 702 11.88 -13.85 5.11
C ASP A 702 11.99 -14.28 6.58
N LYS A 703 12.25 -13.33 7.49
CA LYS A 703 12.33 -13.57 8.94
C LYS A 703 10.98 -13.88 9.59
N LEU A 704 9.92 -13.22 9.13
CA LEU A 704 8.57 -13.43 9.63
C LEU A 704 7.97 -14.76 9.12
N GLY A 705 8.32 -15.15 7.90
CA GLY A 705 7.74 -16.29 7.20
C GLY A 705 6.22 -16.13 7.02
N ASN A 706 5.53 -17.24 6.75
CA ASN A 706 4.08 -17.24 6.51
C ASN A 706 3.24 -17.17 7.81
N LYS A 707 3.88 -17.10 8.98
CA LYS A 707 3.26 -17.29 10.30
C LYS A 707 2.16 -16.26 10.62
N TYR A 708 2.23 -15.07 10.02
CA TYR A 708 1.37 -13.93 10.32
C TYR A 708 0.51 -13.49 9.14
N MET A 709 0.50 -14.24 8.04
CA MET A 709 -0.22 -13.86 6.82
C MET A 709 -1.71 -14.26 6.83
N ASP A 710 -2.10 -15.25 7.65
CA ASP A 710 -3.47 -15.81 7.70
C ASP A 710 -4.25 -15.49 9.00
N SER A 711 -3.71 -14.65 9.90
CA SER A 711 -4.32 -14.40 11.22
C SER A 711 -5.29 -13.20 11.26
N GLU A 712 -6.37 -13.22 10.48
CA GLU A 712 -7.21 -12.02 10.28
C GLU A 712 -7.98 -11.50 11.52
N ASP A 713 -8.17 -12.30 12.58
CA ASP A 713 -9.09 -11.91 13.65
C ASP A 713 -8.56 -10.80 14.56
N TYR A 714 -7.28 -10.83 14.95
CA TYR A 714 -6.72 -9.91 15.96
C TYR A 714 -5.40 -9.23 15.56
N PHE A 715 -4.76 -9.64 14.47
CA PHE A 715 -3.41 -9.14 14.15
C PHE A 715 -3.17 -9.07 12.65
N SER A 716 -2.75 -7.91 12.15
CA SER A 716 -2.32 -7.75 10.77
C SER A 716 -0.94 -7.10 10.69
N VAL A 717 -0.12 -7.57 9.74
CA VAL A 717 1.23 -7.06 9.48
C VAL A 717 1.39 -6.72 8.01
N ASN A 718 1.86 -5.49 7.75
CA ASN A 718 2.18 -4.99 6.42
C ASN A 718 3.66 -4.55 6.37
N VAL A 719 4.50 -5.25 5.62
CA VAL A 719 5.91 -4.87 5.41
C VAL A 719 6.08 -4.30 4.00
N ARG A 720 6.41 -3.01 3.88
CA ARG A 720 6.57 -2.34 2.57
C ARG A 720 7.67 -1.29 2.59
N SER A 721 8.02 -0.76 1.42
CA SER A 721 8.85 0.43 1.32
C SER A 721 8.10 1.69 1.78
N VAL A 722 8.82 2.79 2.06
CA VAL A 722 8.21 4.09 2.38
C VAL A 722 7.19 4.51 1.31
N ASP A 723 7.61 4.47 0.05
CA ASP A 723 6.79 4.85 -1.11
C ASP A 723 5.55 3.94 -1.24
N GLY A 724 5.70 2.63 -0.98
CA GLY A 724 4.58 1.66 -0.98
C GLY A 724 3.63 1.76 0.23
N PHE A 725 3.98 2.56 1.24
CA PHE A 725 3.16 2.82 2.44
C PHE A 725 2.38 4.14 2.35
N GLN A 726 2.58 4.91 1.29
CA GLN A 726 1.87 6.18 1.09
C GLN A 726 0.36 5.95 1.03
N GLY A 727 -0.41 6.84 1.64
CA GLY A 727 -1.86 6.71 1.80
C GLY A 727 -2.33 5.65 2.81
N SER A 728 -1.42 4.86 3.38
CA SER A 728 -1.74 3.85 4.42
C SER A 728 -1.51 4.42 5.83
N GLU A 729 -2.11 3.79 6.85
CA GLU A 729 -1.88 4.09 8.27
C GLU A 729 -2.04 2.81 9.10
N GLU A 730 -1.32 2.70 10.21
CA GLU A 730 -1.38 1.53 11.11
C GLU A 730 -1.39 1.94 12.58
N ASP A 731 -1.80 1.04 13.48
CA ASP A 731 -1.75 1.29 14.93
C ASP A 731 -0.31 1.47 15.42
N VAL A 732 0.57 0.57 14.95
CA VAL A 732 2.00 0.56 15.28
C VAL A 732 2.80 0.63 13.98
N ILE A 733 3.74 1.57 13.91
CA ILE A 733 4.73 1.62 12.82
C ILE A 733 6.13 1.37 13.36
N ILE A 734 6.82 0.45 12.69
CA ILE A 734 8.21 0.12 12.95
C ILE A 734 9.03 0.55 11.73
N ILE A 735 9.92 1.53 11.90
CA ILE A 735 10.81 1.99 10.82
C ILE A 735 12.18 1.33 10.97
N SER A 736 12.63 0.55 9.98
CA SER A 736 14.01 0.04 9.92
C SER A 736 14.84 0.93 8.98
N THR A 737 15.80 1.65 9.55
CA THR A 737 16.64 2.62 8.81
C THR A 737 17.79 1.97 8.06
N VAL A 738 18.20 0.75 8.42
CA VAL A 738 19.24 -0.08 7.78
C VAL A 738 20.67 0.42 7.95
N ARG A 739 20.87 1.73 7.77
CA ARG A 739 22.20 2.33 7.59
C ARG A 739 23.03 2.26 8.86
N CYS A 740 24.22 1.70 8.73
CA CYS A 740 25.19 1.56 9.82
C CYS A 740 26.62 1.74 9.28
N ASN A 741 27.14 2.96 9.34
CA ASN A 741 28.48 3.31 8.87
C ASN A 741 29.05 4.54 9.60
N GLY A 742 30.36 4.54 9.84
CA GLY A 742 31.04 5.67 10.52
C GLY A 742 31.06 6.97 9.72
N ARG A 743 30.75 6.94 8.41
CA ARG A 743 30.74 8.12 7.52
C ARG A 743 29.45 8.95 7.61
N GLY A 744 28.41 8.45 8.29
CA GLY A 744 27.11 9.11 8.33
C GLY A 744 26.33 9.08 7.00
N SER A 745 26.71 8.22 6.06
CA SER A 745 25.98 8.12 4.79
C SER A 745 24.62 7.47 5.01
N VAL A 746 23.54 8.16 4.62
CA VAL A 746 22.16 7.68 4.81
C VAL A 746 21.41 7.38 3.50
N GLY A 747 21.93 7.81 2.34
CA GLY A 747 21.36 7.46 1.03
C GLY A 747 19.91 7.91 0.90
N PHE A 748 18.99 7.01 0.54
CA PHE A 748 17.56 7.28 0.35
C PHE A 748 16.86 7.96 1.54
N LEU A 749 17.40 7.84 2.74
CA LEU A 749 16.90 8.50 3.95
C LEU A 749 17.17 10.02 3.98
N SER A 750 18.03 10.56 3.11
CA SER A 750 18.31 12.00 3.06
C SER A 750 17.12 12.81 2.55
N ASP A 751 16.18 12.18 1.85
CA ASP A 751 14.95 12.81 1.39
C ASP A 751 14.01 13.12 2.57
N HIS A 752 13.79 14.42 2.79
CA HIS A 752 12.93 14.90 3.87
C HIS A 752 11.45 14.54 3.64
N ARG A 753 10.98 14.42 2.39
CA ARG A 753 9.60 14.06 2.05
C ARG A 753 9.32 12.61 2.40
N ARG A 754 10.23 11.69 2.06
CA ARG A 754 10.18 10.27 2.49
C ARG A 754 10.18 10.14 4.01
N THR A 755 11.02 10.91 4.68
CA THR A 755 11.07 10.92 6.14
C THR A 755 9.75 11.38 6.74
N ASN A 756 9.17 12.48 6.24
CA ASN A 756 7.86 12.97 6.67
C ASN A 756 6.74 11.94 6.46
N VAL A 757 6.72 11.25 5.31
CA VAL A 757 5.77 10.16 5.05
C VAL A 757 5.94 9.06 6.10
N ALA A 758 7.16 8.55 6.29
CA ALA A 758 7.44 7.44 7.19
C ALA A 758 7.04 7.74 8.65
N LEU A 759 7.36 8.94 9.16
CA LEU A 759 7.05 9.36 10.53
C LEU A 759 5.56 9.55 10.79
N THR A 760 4.74 9.72 9.74
CA THR A 760 3.33 10.12 9.86
C THR A 760 2.33 9.01 9.50
N ARG A 761 2.81 7.76 9.45
CA ARG A 761 1.99 6.56 9.21
C ARG A 761 1.37 5.97 10.48
N ALA A 762 1.93 6.28 11.65
CA ALA A 762 1.52 5.70 12.92
C ALA A 762 0.31 6.42 13.54
N ARG A 763 -0.63 5.66 14.09
CA ARG A 763 -1.70 6.19 14.94
C ARG A 763 -1.26 6.34 16.39
N TYR A 764 -0.83 5.23 17.00
CA TYR A 764 -0.59 5.17 18.44
C TYR A 764 0.89 5.04 18.81
N CYS A 765 1.64 4.19 18.11
CA CYS A 765 3.05 3.91 18.41
C CYS A 765 3.94 4.02 17.17
N LEU A 766 5.01 4.80 17.28
CA LEU A 766 6.08 4.89 16.29
C LEU A 766 7.41 4.47 16.90
N TRP A 767 7.98 3.37 16.41
CA TRP A 767 9.27 2.84 16.84
C TRP A 767 10.28 2.87 15.71
N ILE A 768 11.34 3.64 15.89
CA ILE A 768 12.39 3.84 14.89
C ILE A 768 13.59 2.99 15.29
N LEU A 769 13.98 2.03 14.45
CA LEU A 769 15.16 1.19 14.66
C LEU A 769 16.28 1.65 13.74
N GLY A 770 17.45 1.91 14.32
CA GLY A 770 18.59 2.38 13.54
C GLY A 770 19.85 2.59 14.35
N ASN A 771 20.96 2.76 13.64
CA ASN A 771 22.23 3.12 14.27
C ASN A 771 22.25 4.63 14.60
N GLY A 772 22.11 4.96 15.88
CA GLY A 772 22.04 6.35 16.35
C GLY A 772 23.27 7.17 15.98
N SER A 773 24.47 6.58 16.01
CA SER A 773 25.72 7.26 15.65
C SER A 773 25.78 7.62 14.16
N THR A 774 25.41 6.68 13.28
CA THR A 774 25.36 6.90 11.83
C THR A 774 24.37 8.02 11.48
N LEU A 775 23.16 7.94 12.04
CA LEU A 775 22.11 8.93 11.76
C LEU A 775 22.44 10.32 12.33
N MET A 776 23.07 10.40 13.50
CA MET A 776 23.51 11.65 14.11
C MET A 776 24.62 12.34 13.30
N ASN A 777 25.50 11.55 12.65
CA ASN A 777 26.58 12.05 11.79
C ASN A 777 26.12 12.34 10.36
N SER A 778 24.84 12.16 10.02
CA SER A 778 24.38 12.20 8.63
C SER A 778 24.28 13.58 7.99
N GLY A 779 24.31 14.65 8.78
CA GLY A 779 24.02 16.01 8.28
C GLY A 779 22.60 16.20 7.73
N SER A 780 21.71 15.21 7.89
CA SER A 780 20.34 15.20 7.37
C SER A 780 19.30 15.41 8.48
N ILE A 781 18.01 15.41 8.11
CA ILE A 781 16.89 15.48 9.06
C ILE A 781 16.97 14.42 10.17
N TRP A 782 17.60 13.28 9.90
CA TRP A 782 17.78 12.19 10.87
C TRP A 782 18.67 12.56 12.05
N LYS A 783 19.60 13.51 11.89
CA LYS A 783 20.34 14.07 13.03
C LYS A 783 19.38 14.71 14.03
N TYR A 784 18.46 15.53 13.54
CA TYR A 784 17.47 16.21 14.40
C TYR A 784 16.47 15.23 15.02
N ILE A 785 16.14 14.12 14.34
CA ILE A 785 15.33 13.03 14.92
C ILE A 785 16.03 12.41 16.13
N VAL A 786 17.33 12.06 15.99
CA VAL A 786 18.09 11.44 17.09
C VAL A 786 18.24 12.40 18.27
N VAL A 787 18.56 13.68 17.99
CA VAL A 787 18.64 14.72 19.03
C VAL A 787 17.29 14.89 19.74
N ASN A 788 16.19 15.00 18.97
CA ASN A 788 14.85 15.11 19.54
C ASN A 788 14.47 13.93 20.43
N ALA A 789 14.82 12.71 20.01
CA ALA A 789 14.56 11.51 20.81
C ALA A 789 15.36 11.53 22.13
N LYS A 790 16.64 11.95 22.10
CA LYS A 790 17.47 12.09 23.29
C LYS A 790 16.94 13.17 24.25
N ASP A 791 16.64 14.36 23.74
CA ASP A 791 16.13 15.48 24.55
C ASP A 791 14.82 15.14 25.28
N ARG A 792 14.01 14.25 24.70
CA ARG A 792 12.72 13.82 25.25
C ARG A 792 12.80 12.56 26.12
N GLY A 793 14.01 12.03 26.34
CA GLY A 793 14.22 10.78 27.06
C GLY A 793 13.58 9.56 26.38
N ARG A 794 13.50 9.58 25.04
CA ARG A 794 12.89 8.53 24.18
C ARG A 794 13.90 7.80 23.31
N PHE A 795 15.19 7.93 23.63
CA PHE A 795 16.28 7.20 23.00
C PHE A 795 16.66 6.02 23.90
N TYR A 796 16.53 4.80 23.38
CA TYR A 796 16.76 3.55 24.09
C TYR A 796 17.76 2.68 23.33
N ASN A 797 18.50 1.81 24.01
CA ASN A 797 19.37 0.84 23.34
C ASN A 797 18.66 -0.50 23.23
N ALA A 798 18.68 -1.13 22.05
CA ALA A 798 18.09 -2.46 21.86
C ALA A 798 18.71 -3.52 22.79
N SER A 799 19.95 -3.30 23.25
CA SER A 799 20.65 -4.19 24.18
C SER A 799 20.09 -4.19 25.61
N GLU A 800 19.29 -3.18 25.98
CA GLU A 800 18.70 -3.07 27.32
C GLU A 800 17.43 -3.96 27.46
N ASP A 801 16.82 -4.35 26.34
CA ASP A 801 15.71 -5.31 26.31
C ASP A 801 16.26 -6.73 26.09
N LYS A 802 15.93 -7.65 26.99
CA LYS A 802 16.44 -9.03 26.97
C LYS A 802 16.07 -9.78 25.69
N ASN A 803 14.85 -9.60 25.18
CA ASN A 803 14.38 -10.30 23.99
C ASN A 803 15.05 -9.74 22.74
N LEU A 804 15.17 -8.40 22.66
CA LEU A 804 15.83 -7.75 21.53
C LEU A 804 17.34 -8.04 21.50
N ALA A 805 18.01 -8.04 22.66
CA ALA A 805 19.41 -8.43 22.78
C ALA A 805 19.64 -9.87 22.31
N GLN A 806 18.77 -10.80 22.70
CA GLN A 806 18.83 -12.20 22.25
C GLN A 806 18.64 -12.32 20.73
N ALA A 807 17.64 -11.65 20.17
CA ALA A 807 17.41 -11.62 18.73
C ALA A 807 18.62 -11.05 17.96
N ALA A 808 19.24 -9.98 18.47
CA ALA A 808 20.45 -9.39 17.89
C ALA A 808 21.64 -10.36 17.93
N MET A 809 21.85 -11.08 19.04
CA MET A 809 22.90 -12.10 19.15
C MET A 809 22.69 -13.26 18.17
N PHE A 810 21.46 -13.75 18.03
CA PHE A 810 21.13 -14.81 17.07
C PHE A 810 21.33 -14.38 15.62
N ALA A 811 21.08 -13.11 15.28
CA ALA A 811 21.40 -12.57 13.97
C ALA A 811 22.91 -12.58 13.68
N LEU A 812 23.76 -12.27 14.67
CA LEU A 812 25.21 -12.33 14.51
C LEU A 812 25.72 -13.75 14.26
N VAL A 813 25.09 -14.76 14.89
CA VAL A 813 25.39 -16.18 14.67
C VAL A 813 25.10 -16.57 13.22
N GLU A 814 23.93 -16.21 12.69
CA GLU A 814 23.53 -16.52 11.31
C GLU A 814 24.43 -15.83 10.28
N LEU A 815 24.90 -14.63 10.59
CA LEU A 815 25.88 -13.91 9.77
C LEU A 815 27.32 -14.45 9.89
N ARG A 816 27.55 -15.47 10.74
CA ARG A 816 28.88 -16.02 11.05
C ARG A 816 29.87 -14.97 11.57
N GLN A 817 29.37 -13.91 12.21
CA GLN A 817 30.18 -12.80 12.73
C GLN A 817 30.59 -13.03 14.19
N PHE A 818 31.22 -14.16 14.48
CA PHE A 818 31.61 -14.53 15.85
C PHE A 818 32.61 -13.55 16.48
N ASN A 819 33.50 -12.94 15.68
CA ASN A 819 34.41 -11.90 16.18
C ASN A 819 33.66 -10.70 16.76
N ASN A 820 32.53 -10.31 16.17
CA ASN A 820 31.69 -9.22 16.68
C ASN A 820 30.86 -9.67 17.87
N LEU A 821 30.36 -10.92 17.84
CA LEU A 821 29.58 -11.50 18.93
C LEU A 821 30.36 -11.67 20.23
N PHE A 822 31.66 -11.97 20.15
CA PHE A 822 32.53 -12.20 21.31
C PHE A 822 33.49 -11.03 21.58
N ASN A 823 33.33 -9.89 20.90
CA ASN A 823 34.03 -8.66 21.26
C ASN A 823 33.54 -8.13 22.61
N LYS A 824 34.40 -7.49 23.41
CA LYS A 824 34.08 -6.94 24.74
C LYS A 824 32.88 -5.97 24.71
N ASP A 825 32.69 -5.24 23.61
CA ASP A 825 31.58 -4.29 23.42
C ASP A 825 30.30 -4.93 22.81
N SER A 826 30.22 -6.26 22.77
CA SER A 826 29.10 -7.02 22.20
C SER A 826 27.86 -7.02 23.11
N PHE A 827 26.69 -7.24 22.50
CA PHE A 827 25.43 -7.55 23.18
C PHE A 827 25.55 -8.67 24.21
N LEU A 828 26.46 -9.64 23.99
CA LEU A 828 26.68 -10.80 24.86
C LEU A 828 27.18 -10.43 26.26
N PHE A 829 27.84 -9.28 26.40
CA PHE A 829 28.43 -8.81 27.67
C PHE A 829 27.66 -7.66 28.30
N ASN A 830 26.50 -7.28 27.76
CA ASN A 830 25.75 -6.17 28.34
C ASN A 830 24.96 -6.65 29.57
N GLY A 831 25.27 -6.10 30.75
CA GLY A 831 24.64 -6.48 32.02
C GLY A 831 25.12 -7.82 32.63
N VAL A 832 26.24 -8.37 32.15
CA VAL A 832 26.85 -9.59 32.73
C VAL A 832 27.59 -9.26 34.02
N LYS A 833 27.62 -10.23 34.95
CA LYS A 833 28.30 -10.09 36.24
C LYS A 833 29.75 -10.56 36.19
N TRP A 834 30.05 -11.48 35.28
CA TRP A 834 31.39 -12.07 35.10
C TRP A 834 32.10 -11.53 33.87
N GLN A 835 33.39 -11.20 34.01
CA GLN A 835 34.27 -11.04 32.85
C GLN A 835 34.54 -12.41 32.21
N VAL A 836 34.67 -12.47 30.89
CA VAL A 836 34.96 -13.71 30.15
C VAL A 836 36.29 -13.65 29.41
N ARG A 837 36.93 -14.81 29.23
CA ARG A 837 38.02 -15.03 28.28
C ARG A 837 37.73 -16.27 27.44
N PHE A 838 37.93 -16.16 26.13
CA PHE A 838 37.84 -17.29 25.21
C PHE A 838 39.23 -17.77 24.85
N ASN A 839 39.40 -19.08 24.74
CA ASN A 839 40.59 -19.70 24.16
C ASN A 839 40.67 -19.41 22.65
N ASP A 840 41.88 -19.30 22.10
CA ASP A 840 42.10 -18.79 20.73
C ASP A 840 41.41 -19.59 19.62
N LYS A 841 41.24 -20.90 19.79
CA LYS A 841 40.54 -21.75 18.80
C LYS A 841 39.04 -21.89 19.03
N PHE A 842 38.50 -21.36 20.12
CA PHE A 842 37.05 -21.40 20.37
C PHE A 842 36.28 -20.79 19.19
N LEU A 843 36.78 -19.68 18.63
CA LEU A 843 36.19 -19.02 17.46
C LEU A 843 36.22 -19.91 16.20
N GLU A 844 37.29 -20.67 15.98
CA GLU A 844 37.39 -21.63 14.88
C GLU A 844 36.42 -22.80 15.05
N THR A 845 36.31 -23.33 16.27
CA THR A 845 35.44 -24.45 16.60
C THR A 845 33.97 -24.06 16.45
N ILE A 846 33.56 -22.93 17.04
CA ILE A 846 32.17 -22.46 16.96
C ILE A 846 31.77 -22.09 15.54
N ALA A 847 32.69 -21.55 14.73
CA ALA A 847 32.45 -21.25 13.33
C ALA A 847 32.13 -22.49 12.48
N GLY A 848 32.55 -23.69 12.91
CA GLY A 848 32.30 -24.95 12.23
C GLY A 848 30.94 -25.60 12.52
N PHE A 849 30.20 -25.15 13.53
CA PHE A 849 28.92 -25.77 13.91
C PHE A 849 27.72 -25.20 13.14
N ARG A 850 26.59 -25.93 13.15
CA ARG A 850 25.31 -25.44 12.62
C ARG A 850 24.75 -24.33 13.51
N ASP A 851 23.96 -23.43 12.93
CA ASP A 851 23.42 -22.26 13.64
C ASP A 851 22.62 -22.61 14.89
N SER A 852 21.88 -23.73 14.88
CA SER A 852 21.11 -24.20 16.04
C SER A 852 22.01 -24.49 17.25
N ILE A 853 23.16 -25.14 17.04
CA ILE A 853 24.14 -25.45 18.08
C ILE A 853 24.78 -24.14 18.57
N CYS A 854 25.18 -23.26 17.65
CA CYS A 854 25.77 -21.98 18.01
C CYS A 854 24.83 -21.11 18.86
N LYS A 855 23.52 -21.08 18.53
CA LYS A 855 22.51 -20.36 19.31
C LYS A 855 22.34 -20.94 20.72
N GLU A 856 22.41 -22.26 20.86
CA GLU A 856 22.38 -22.92 22.18
C GLU A 856 23.62 -22.58 23.02
N VAL A 857 24.82 -22.63 22.41
CA VAL A 857 26.07 -22.22 23.07
C VAL A 857 25.99 -20.77 23.55
N VAL A 858 25.50 -19.85 22.72
CA VAL A 858 25.32 -18.45 23.09
C VAL A 858 24.33 -18.28 24.24
N THR A 859 23.24 -19.03 24.25
CA THR A 859 22.25 -19.01 25.33
C THR A 859 22.86 -19.47 26.65
N LEU A 860 23.62 -20.56 26.63
CA LEU A 860 24.36 -21.07 27.79
C LEU A 860 25.41 -20.08 28.29
N LEU A 861 26.13 -19.40 27.38
CA LEU A 861 27.11 -18.38 27.74
C LEU A 861 26.46 -17.19 28.44
N VAL A 862 25.33 -16.69 27.93
CA VAL A 862 24.60 -15.58 28.56
C VAL A 862 24.12 -15.97 29.97
N GLN A 863 23.58 -17.18 30.13
CA GLN A 863 23.19 -17.70 31.44
C GLN A 863 24.39 -17.78 32.40
N LEU A 864 25.49 -18.39 31.96
CA LEU A 864 26.72 -18.54 32.73
C LEU A 864 27.28 -17.19 33.18
N LEU A 865 27.39 -16.23 32.27
CA LEU A 865 27.97 -14.90 32.56
C LEU A 865 27.06 -14.01 33.42
N SER A 866 25.76 -14.30 33.46
CA SER A 866 24.82 -13.66 34.39
C SER A 866 24.95 -14.15 35.84
N GLY A 867 25.79 -15.18 36.07
CA GLY A 867 26.00 -15.80 37.38
C GLY A 867 25.03 -16.95 37.67
N TRP A 868 24.26 -17.41 36.69
CA TRP A 868 23.34 -18.53 36.87
C TRP A 868 24.08 -19.86 36.89
N GLN A 869 23.77 -20.71 37.89
CA GLN A 869 24.25 -22.09 37.96
C GLN A 869 23.09 -23.07 37.75
N LYS A 870 23.36 -24.15 37.01
CA LYS A 870 22.42 -25.25 36.79
C LYS A 870 22.63 -26.29 37.89
N ASP A 871 21.58 -26.73 38.56
CA ASP A 871 21.65 -27.86 39.48
C ASP A 871 21.98 -29.13 38.67
N GLY A 872 23.13 -29.76 38.98
CA GLY A 872 23.58 -31.00 38.30
C GLY A 872 24.78 -30.87 37.35
N ASN A 873 25.63 -29.84 37.49
CA ASN A 873 26.88 -29.75 36.69
C ASN A 873 27.75 -31.00 36.83
N HIS A 874 28.11 -31.61 35.70
CA HIS A 874 29.15 -32.63 35.67
C HIS A 874 30.50 -31.94 35.86
N LYS A 875 31.05 -32.06 37.08
CA LYS A 875 32.47 -31.78 37.32
C LYS A 875 33.28 -32.84 36.59
N VAL A 876 34.21 -32.40 35.75
CA VAL A 876 35.10 -33.32 35.04
C VAL A 876 36.10 -33.89 36.04
N ASN A 877 35.83 -35.07 36.58
CA ASN A 877 36.72 -35.76 37.50
C ASN A 877 37.78 -36.55 36.72
N ILE A 878 39.03 -36.07 36.75
CA ILE A 878 40.18 -36.86 36.29
C ILE A 878 40.81 -37.53 37.53
N PRO A 879 40.85 -38.87 37.59
CA PRO A 879 41.50 -39.58 38.69
C PRO A 879 42.97 -39.15 38.85
N GLY A 880 43.36 -38.75 40.07
CA GLY A 880 44.74 -38.42 40.42
C GLY A 880 45.19 -36.97 40.16
N THR A 881 44.28 -36.03 39.87
CA THR A 881 44.63 -34.61 39.69
C THR A 881 43.73 -33.69 40.53
N CYS A 882 44.28 -32.57 41.03
CA CYS A 882 43.56 -31.59 41.86
C CYS A 882 42.59 -30.68 41.06
N MET A 883 42.22 -31.06 39.83
CA MET A 883 41.47 -30.19 38.92
C MET A 883 39.97 -30.33 39.15
N HIS A 884 39.45 -29.73 40.23
CA HIS A 884 38.02 -29.71 40.56
C HIS A 884 37.25 -28.53 39.92
N ASN A 885 37.92 -27.73 39.08
CA ASN A 885 37.44 -26.43 38.61
C ASN A 885 36.94 -26.42 37.16
N LEU A 886 37.09 -27.55 36.44
CA LEU A 886 36.60 -27.67 35.07
C LEU A 886 35.16 -28.18 35.07
N GLU A 887 34.26 -27.36 34.55
CA GLU A 887 32.84 -27.64 34.46
C GLU A 887 32.40 -27.76 32.99
N SER A 888 31.40 -28.59 32.74
CA SER A 888 30.84 -28.77 31.40
C SER A 888 29.32 -28.60 31.40
N TYR A 889 28.81 -27.85 30.41
CA TYR A 889 27.38 -27.79 30.09
C TYR A 889 27.06 -28.56 28.83
N ASN A 890 26.05 -29.42 28.88
CA ASN A 890 25.56 -30.11 27.70
C ASN A 890 24.89 -29.11 26.76
N VAL A 891 25.39 -29.03 25.52
CA VAL A 891 24.83 -28.24 24.41
C VAL A 891 23.88 -29.12 23.60
N THR A 892 24.29 -30.36 23.33
CA THR A 892 23.46 -31.43 22.75
C THR A 892 23.72 -32.73 23.50
N GLN A 893 23.14 -33.85 23.07
CA GLN A 893 23.46 -35.17 23.66
C GLN A 893 24.94 -35.54 23.50
N ASP A 894 25.61 -35.05 22.45
CA ASP A 894 26.99 -35.43 22.13
C ASP A 894 28.02 -34.32 22.39
N LEU A 895 27.61 -33.04 22.48
CA LEU A 895 28.50 -31.87 22.59
C LEU A 895 28.35 -31.16 23.94
N CYS A 896 29.49 -30.78 24.51
CA CYS A 896 29.57 -30.06 25.77
C CYS A 896 30.38 -28.76 25.63
N LEU A 897 29.87 -27.67 26.22
CA LEU A 897 30.59 -26.41 26.44
C LEU A 897 31.45 -26.54 27.69
N ILE A 898 32.76 -26.38 27.54
CA ILE A 898 33.73 -26.59 28.62
C ILE A 898 34.25 -25.23 29.10
N TRP A 899 34.20 -25.01 30.42
CA TRP A 899 34.61 -23.75 31.03
C TRP A 899 35.20 -23.96 32.43
N ALA A 900 35.89 -22.93 32.94
CA ALA A 900 36.43 -22.90 34.30
C ALA A 900 36.47 -21.47 34.84
N VAL A 901 36.54 -21.31 36.16
CA VAL A 901 36.88 -20.04 36.80
C VAL A 901 38.40 -19.85 36.78
N ASP A 902 38.84 -18.68 36.34
CA ASP A 902 40.23 -18.22 36.32
C ASP A 902 40.29 -16.82 36.97
N PHE A 903 41.45 -16.18 37.03
CA PHE A 903 41.53 -14.78 37.45
C PHE A 903 42.50 -13.97 36.59
N VAL A 904 42.33 -12.65 36.61
CA VAL A 904 43.14 -11.68 35.87
C VAL A 904 43.66 -10.61 36.80
N VAL A 905 44.81 -10.02 36.48
CA VAL A 905 45.34 -8.87 37.21
C VAL A 905 45.14 -7.63 36.35
N GLU A 906 44.33 -6.69 36.82
CA GLU A 906 44.09 -5.39 36.19
C GLU A 906 44.23 -4.29 37.26
N ASN A 907 45.05 -3.26 37.02
CA ASN A 907 45.25 -2.13 37.94
C ASN A 907 45.57 -2.52 39.39
N SER A 908 46.46 -3.49 39.61
CA SER A 908 46.82 -4.03 40.93
C SER A 908 45.67 -4.72 41.71
N LEU A 909 44.62 -5.13 41.00
CA LEU A 909 43.54 -5.96 41.52
C LEU A 909 43.52 -7.32 40.81
N CYS A 910 43.40 -8.40 41.57
CA CYS A 910 43.08 -9.73 41.05
C CYS A 910 41.57 -9.88 40.95
N ILE A 911 41.03 -10.11 39.76
CA ILE A 911 39.58 -10.21 39.49
C ILE A 911 39.28 -11.62 38.95
N GLN A 912 38.30 -12.32 39.52
CA GLN A 912 37.84 -13.60 38.95
C GLN A 912 37.17 -13.40 37.59
N VAL A 913 37.44 -14.33 36.67
CA VAL A 913 36.89 -14.36 35.31
C VAL A 913 36.44 -15.77 34.93
N ILE A 914 35.51 -15.86 34.00
CA ILE A 914 35.11 -17.13 33.38
C ILE A 914 35.97 -17.38 32.15
N LYS A 915 36.63 -18.53 32.08
CA LYS A 915 37.42 -18.95 30.93
C LYS A 915 36.69 -20.04 30.16
N ILE A 916 36.34 -19.75 28.91
CA ILE A 916 35.72 -20.68 27.97
C ILE A 916 36.82 -21.37 27.17
N TRP A 917 36.89 -22.69 27.30
CA TRP A 917 37.97 -23.48 26.71
C TRP A 917 37.65 -23.93 25.28
N ASP A 918 36.54 -24.64 25.08
CA ASP A 918 36.07 -25.09 23.76
C ASP A 918 34.65 -25.69 23.85
N VAL A 919 34.04 -26.01 22.71
CA VAL A 919 32.84 -26.86 22.61
C VAL A 919 33.23 -28.18 21.93
N LEU A 920 33.20 -29.28 22.67
CA LEU A 920 33.75 -30.57 22.23
C LEU A 920 32.82 -31.75 22.55
N PRO A 921 32.98 -32.89 21.84
CA PRO A 921 32.30 -34.12 22.20
C PRO A 921 32.71 -34.65 23.58
N ALA A 922 31.80 -35.32 24.29
CA ALA A 922 32.05 -35.89 25.62
C ALA A 922 33.33 -36.77 25.67
N THR A 923 33.58 -37.54 24.60
CA THR A 923 34.76 -38.42 24.45
C THR A 923 36.10 -37.68 24.42
N LYS A 924 36.12 -36.39 24.09
CA LYS A 924 37.35 -35.57 24.02
C LYS A 924 37.59 -34.73 25.28
N ILE A 925 36.64 -34.70 26.23
CA ILE A 925 36.74 -33.89 27.46
C ILE A 925 37.92 -34.36 28.31
N GLU A 926 38.06 -35.67 28.54
CA GLU A 926 39.16 -36.22 29.35
C GLU A 926 40.54 -35.90 28.76
N GLN A 927 40.65 -35.92 27.43
CA GLN A 927 41.90 -35.58 26.74
C GLN A 927 42.24 -34.10 26.91
N LEU A 928 41.26 -33.21 26.76
CA LEU A 928 41.46 -31.78 27.01
C LEU A 928 41.86 -31.54 28.47
N ALA A 929 41.17 -32.18 29.41
CA ALA A 929 41.38 -31.99 30.83
C ALA A 929 42.80 -32.42 31.24
N LYS A 930 43.33 -33.56 30.72
CA LYS A 930 44.74 -33.97 30.93
C LYS A 930 45.74 -32.93 30.42
N ILE A 931 45.50 -32.37 29.24
CA ILE A 931 46.37 -31.33 28.65
C ILE A 931 46.37 -30.05 29.50
N LEU A 932 45.20 -29.65 30.01
CA LEU A 932 45.07 -28.46 30.85
C LEU A 932 45.80 -28.64 32.18
N VAL A 933 45.73 -29.83 32.80
CA VAL A 933 46.51 -30.15 34.01
C VAL A 933 48.01 -30.01 33.74
N GLU A 934 48.52 -30.63 32.69
CA GLU A 934 49.96 -30.66 32.43
C GLU A 934 50.54 -29.29 32.04
N LYS A 935 49.81 -28.50 31.24
CA LYS A 935 50.37 -27.33 30.56
C LYS A 935 49.88 -25.98 31.06
N VAL A 936 48.70 -25.93 31.68
CA VAL A 936 48.09 -24.68 32.14
C VAL A 936 48.14 -24.65 33.66
N TYR A 937 47.44 -25.58 34.30
CA TYR A 937 47.31 -25.60 35.76
C TYR A 937 48.55 -26.15 36.47
N GLY A 938 49.41 -26.92 35.79
CA GLY A 938 50.71 -27.36 36.31
C GLY A 938 51.65 -26.21 36.68
N ASN A 939 51.38 -25.00 36.16
CA ASN A 939 52.13 -23.79 36.47
C ASN A 939 51.45 -22.90 37.55
N TYR A 940 50.28 -23.28 38.06
CA TYR A 940 49.55 -22.51 39.08
C TYR A 940 50.08 -22.85 40.49
N THR A 941 50.28 -21.84 41.33
CA THR A 941 50.57 -22.08 42.75
C THR A 941 49.29 -22.49 43.50
N VAL A 942 49.45 -23.09 44.69
CA VAL A 942 48.32 -23.46 45.56
C VAL A 942 47.42 -22.26 45.85
N ASN A 943 48.01 -21.08 46.09
CA ASN A 943 47.28 -19.84 46.34
C ASN A 943 46.41 -19.42 45.14
N MET A 944 46.96 -19.56 43.91
CA MET A 944 46.23 -19.26 42.68
C MET A 944 45.06 -20.23 42.45
N MET A 945 45.26 -21.52 42.71
CA MET A 945 44.18 -22.51 42.62
C MET A 945 43.06 -22.22 43.64
N ASN A 946 43.43 -21.84 44.87
CA ASN A 946 42.46 -21.48 45.90
C ASN A 946 41.63 -20.27 45.50
N ARG A 947 42.23 -19.23 44.91
CA ARG A 947 41.50 -18.07 44.38
C ARG A 947 40.54 -18.42 43.25
N CYS A 948 40.88 -19.35 42.37
CA CYS A 948 39.93 -19.85 41.35
C CYS A 948 38.77 -20.66 41.96
N MET A 949 38.96 -21.26 43.13
CA MET A 949 37.95 -22.09 43.82
C MET A 949 37.05 -21.30 44.75
N GLU A 950 37.42 -20.07 45.11
CA GLU A 950 36.68 -19.24 46.04
C GLU A 950 35.32 -18.87 45.45
N LYS A 951 34.25 -19.05 46.23
CA LYS A 951 32.87 -18.87 45.80
C LYS A 951 32.19 -17.78 46.62
N HIS A 952 31.67 -16.77 45.94
CA HIS A 952 30.76 -15.79 46.53
C HIS A 952 29.37 -15.96 45.91
N VAL A 953 28.39 -16.29 46.75
CA VAL A 953 27.01 -16.55 46.35
C VAL A 953 26.12 -15.45 46.92
N ASP A 954 25.35 -14.80 46.05
CA ASP A 954 24.28 -13.88 46.43
C ASP A 954 22.93 -14.44 45.93
N GLY A 955 22.16 -15.00 46.85
CA GLY A 955 20.93 -15.74 46.54
C GLY A 955 21.19 -16.99 45.69
N LYS A 956 20.71 -16.99 44.44
CA LYS A 956 20.94 -18.07 43.45
C LYS A 956 22.06 -17.74 42.44
N LEU A 957 22.78 -16.64 42.62
CA LEU A 957 23.76 -16.15 41.66
C LEU A 957 25.18 -16.24 42.21
N MET A 958 26.08 -16.79 41.39
CA MET A 958 27.52 -16.75 41.62
C MET A 958 28.08 -15.40 41.15
N LEU A 959 28.89 -14.73 41.98
CA LEU A 959 29.52 -13.45 41.67
C LEU A 959 31.05 -13.58 41.67
N PRO A 960 31.76 -12.82 40.81
CA PRO A 960 33.22 -12.81 40.82
C PRO A 960 33.74 -12.10 42.08
N ILE A 961 34.82 -12.62 42.64
CA ILE A 961 35.53 -12.02 43.76
C ILE A 961 36.72 -11.20 43.22
N THR A 962 36.99 -10.07 43.88
CA THR A 962 38.12 -9.20 43.57
C THR A 962 38.99 -9.01 44.82
N TRP A 963 40.30 -9.13 44.67
CA TRP A 963 41.28 -8.96 45.75
C TRP A 963 42.34 -7.92 45.40
N PRO A 964 42.86 -7.14 46.38
CA PRO A 964 44.07 -6.34 46.20
C PRO A 964 45.31 -7.24 46.06
N MET A 965 46.23 -6.85 45.19
CA MET A 965 47.46 -7.59 44.89
C MET A 965 48.44 -7.50 46.08
N ASN A 966 48.48 -8.53 46.92
CA ASN A 966 49.14 -8.48 48.24
C ASN A 966 50.22 -9.57 48.47
N SER A 967 50.60 -10.38 47.48
CA SER A 967 51.63 -11.44 47.67
C SER A 967 52.69 -11.50 46.57
N ASP A 968 53.94 -11.85 46.94
CA ASP A 968 55.07 -12.08 46.02
C ASP A 968 54.76 -13.11 44.92
N SER A 969 53.83 -14.04 45.19
CA SER A 969 53.32 -15.01 44.20
C SER A 969 52.56 -14.36 43.04
N ASP A 970 51.91 -13.22 43.27
CA ASP A 970 51.07 -12.51 42.28
C ASP A 970 51.94 -11.68 41.32
N ILE A 971 53.08 -11.18 41.82
CA ILE A 971 54.10 -10.43 41.07
C ILE A 971 54.84 -11.38 40.11
N SER A 972 55.17 -12.59 40.57
CA SER A 972 55.74 -13.67 39.75
C SER A 972 54.85 -14.05 38.56
N TRP A 973 53.52 -14.10 38.76
CA TRP A 973 52.56 -14.45 37.72
C TRP A 973 52.37 -13.36 36.65
N SER A 974 52.38 -12.07 37.03
CA SER A 974 52.28 -10.97 36.05
C SER A 974 53.50 -10.92 35.12
N PHE A 975 54.70 -11.21 35.66
CA PHE A 975 55.95 -11.25 34.89
C PHE A 975 56.05 -12.48 33.96
N LYS A 976 55.58 -13.66 34.40
CA LYS A 976 55.60 -14.90 33.60
C LYS A 976 54.63 -14.88 32.41
N ASN A 977 53.44 -14.30 32.57
CA ASN A 977 52.44 -14.23 31.50
C ASN A 977 52.85 -13.33 30.33
N HIS A 978 53.67 -12.30 30.56
CA HIS A 978 54.20 -11.48 29.47
C HIS A 978 55.15 -12.27 28.55
N LEU A 979 55.79 -13.33 29.05
CA LEU A 979 56.73 -14.19 28.33
C LEU A 979 56.07 -15.47 27.79
N ASP A 980 55.17 -16.11 28.54
CA ASP A 980 54.58 -17.41 28.20
C ASP A 980 53.35 -17.34 27.27
N ALA A 981 52.62 -16.21 27.25
CA ALA A 981 51.51 -15.99 26.29
C ALA A 981 51.96 -16.08 24.82
N THR A 982 53.25 -15.86 24.56
CA THR A 982 53.87 -15.95 23.22
C THR A 982 54.34 -17.37 22.86
N ARG A 983 54.53 -18.27 23.85
CA ARG A 983 55.15 -19.60 23.66
C ARG A 983 54.17 -20.76 23.78
N ALA A 984 53.12 -20.67 24.60
CA ALA A 984 52.16 -21.78 24.78
C ALA A 984 51.20 -21.97 23.57
N THR A 985 50.87 -20.88 22.88
CA THR A 985 50.03 -20.84 21.66
C THR A 985 50.67 -21.56 20.48
N SER A 986 51.99 -21.45 20.30
CA SER A 986 52.71 -22.04 19.16
C SER A 986 52.79 -23.58 19.24
N VAL A 987 52.94 -24.14 20.44
CA VAL A 987 53.05 -25.59 20.67
C VAL A 987 51.69 -26.29 20.63
N TRP A 988 50.60 -25.60 21.00
CA TRP A 988 49.24 -26.12 20.88
C TRP A 988 48.75 -26.15 19.41
N ASN A 989 49.29 -25.28 18.55
CA ASN A 989 48.95 -25.24 17.11
C ASN A 989 49.51 -26.43 16.31
N SER A 990 50.63 -27.03 16.71
CA SER A 990 51.23 -28.15 15.96
C SER A 990 50.58 -29.52 16.23
N ARG A 991 50.09 -29.77 17.47
CA ARG A 991 49.48 -31.06 17.84
C ARG A 991 47.96 -31.11 17.64
N TYR A 992 47.25 -29.97 17.68
CA TYR A 992 45.80 -29.94 17.43
C TYR A 992 45.45 -30.31 15.97
N LYS A 993 46.34 -30.04 15.00
CA LYS A 993 46.24 -30.55 13.62
C LYS A 993 46.21 -32.08 13.53
N ARG A 994 46.75 -32.81 14.53
CA ARG A 994 46.68 -34.28 14.59
C ARG A 994 45.40 -34.82 15.25
N MET A 995 44.65 -33.99 15.99
CA MET A 995 43.38 -34.37 16.63
C MET A 995 42.14 -34.18 15.72
N LYS A 996 42.32 -33.55 14.56
CA LYS A 996 41.32 -33.30 13.51
C LYS A 996 41.34 -34.35 12.37
N GLY A 997 41.75 -35.59 12.65
CA GLY A 997 41.68 -36.66 11.65
C GLY A 997 40.24 -36.90 11.18
N THR A 998 39.96 -36.42 9.96
CA THR A 998 38.69 -36.38 9.18
C THR A 998 37.53 -35.58 9.76
#